data_AF-A0A7J6LB15-F1
#
_entry.id   AF-A0A7J6LB15-F1
#
_cell.length_a   1.000
_cell.length_b   1.000
_cell.length_c   1.000
_cell.angle_alpha   90.00
_cell.angle_beta   90.00
_cell.angle_gamma   90.00
#
_symmetry.space_group_name_H-M   'P 1'
#
loop_
_entity.id
_entity.type
_entity.pdbx_description
1 polymer ?
#
loop_
_entity_poly.entity_id
_entity_poly.type
_entity_poly.pdbx_seq_one_letter_code
_entity_poly.pdbx_strand_id
1 'polypeptide(L)'
;MAVRSVDVEELLNTVGKTRDEIQNVKTRITAVAGKLGHIKSLVAATTPGQNGGGMVDIEVETVKSLVAQAKEDIQKFKSSVKQAAEQNAQGNVFGLSAFRNKMANDDKSRTLYERVGGDLAIVTAVDIMYSKAIADARTRAYLEKNQRKMSNIKKKLHQFLSGFTGGPVLYDSEALKPAHYNLNLTDYHFDAILELFDSSFTSLNVHPAAKEDLLLALGKVRRDITAGCTVRMETAKRSLQGGGEDYLFRKLRGKDGIAEFMDRVYEVINMDNRLNKFFKDKNINKVKAGQTLYFTELFGGEKCYDGNMPGGGGLGRDLVEIHKDMEIDDFNFDCFLMDCEKALSGLGYDDATVDEVLVLMEPIRASVLNCARGIESAQKMVKGKSVLERLGGEMNIEAVVETMHMGCRADPRVKYFFDIEADKQDNQKTKIGEVLIGLCGGAKKYDLSQLQAFHFNMNITDFHFDAVLENIHAACGVLELDEEASKDFLEVVGKVRSDITKGCTVRYEIAMQKAQASGTDGLFEQLGGDDGIEGFVDDLYQLIQEDPRIKLFFSGSKLDTIKASQGEYIAQLLGSPVEYIGRPLERVHAVLQVSDYHFDAFLELCRKALLQRGLDESTTDECAVLLETERSNVVNPDFRKHDARATQAASREKSLFDRLGGGQVLSTFVSKAYDKAIEDPRLRSLLEKNKARITTIKDRMTQYIALLIGGPSKYDAKELRPAHYGLNVNDRHFDAMLGIMLGVLIVDMGIDRRFAREVMKALQPVRTDVTIGCTVRMQLAKERIDAGKEHLFIGSRLGKEEGITKLVNEVVDQAATDPRIKSFFAIPQFDRVKQNIGRYILGLLGGPQTYEGKGLFQIHEHLGVNDYHFDAFLTNFHKALIDTGVSPELVDEVYVSLEQIRQGVLGVKEDEFHLEMKGKDDDKTLVDRLGGDQSLEALVEDMYDRAKADTRVRYFFEKGKAKQKQIRMKMYQYLSGAFGGPVQYDPRQLRPAHYLMNITNYHFDAVCESLVEASKEIGVDSITLDDVFLVVNRTRSDITTGCMVRMEVAQKEYDKEGKQKLFEKLGGHEGLESFITRLYECIERDKRINGFFEGSKLKFIKQAQSAYITMVLGGPTEYKGRNLESLHSVLAVTDYHFDCFMQQVGRSFRDLGIGEEAIDEAVVRLESIRPMVLHGHYAKTGYIKSID
;
A
#
# COMPACT_ATOMS: atom_id res chain seq x y z
N MET A 1 -27.06 -37.24 -33.62
CA MET A 1 -26.17 -38.37 -33.97
C MET A 1 -24.79 -37.81 -34.31
N ALA A 2 -23.77 -38.33 -33.63
CA ALA A 2 -22.32 -38.24 -33.86
C ALA A 2 -21.69 -36.87 -34.22
N VAL A 3 -21.39 -36.05 -33.22
CA VAL A 3 -20.27 -35.09 -33.30
C VAL A 3 -19.06 -35.77 -32.67
N ARG A 4 -18.06 -36.11 -33.49
CA ARG A 4 -16.75 -36.60 -33.03
C ARG A 4 -16.08 -35.49 -32.23
N SER A 5 -15.73 -35.78 -30.98
CA SER A 5 -14.82 -34.98 -30.18
C SER A 5 -13.50 -34.81 -30.93
N VAL A 6 -13.08 -33.57 -31.14
CA VAL A 6 -11.71 -33.26 -31.60
C VAL A 6 -10.78 -33.56 -30.43
N ASP A 7 -9.82 -34.46 -30.65
CA ASP A 7 -8.89 -34.91 -29.64
C ASP A 7 -7.82 -33.83 -29.40
N VAL A 8 -7.93 -33.14 -28.26
CA VAL A 8 -6.99 -32.10 -27.81
C VAL A 8 -5.57 -32.66 -27.74
N GLU A 9 -5.42 -33.96 -27.55
CA GLU A 9 -4.15 -34.68 -27.48
C GLU A 9 -3.45 -34.78 -28.85
N GLU A 10 -4.21 -34.86 -29.95
CA GLU A 10 -3.67 -34.83 -31.32
C GLU A 10 -3.16 -33.43 -31.70
N LEU A 11 -3.82 -32.39 -31.21
CA LEU A 11 -3.43 -30.99 -31.40
C LEU A 11 -2.20 -30.62 -30.57
N LEU A 12 -2.11 -31.11 -29.33
CA LEU A 12 -0.92 -31.02 -28.48
C LEU A 12 0.28 -31.80 -29.06
N ASN A 13 0.04 -32.98 -29.65
CA ASN A 13 1.07 -33.75 -30.33
C ASN A 13 1.57 -33.05 -31.61
N THR A 14 0.68 -32.38 -32.34
CA THR A 14 1.06 -31.61 -33.53
C THR A 14 1.90 -30.38 -33.15
N VAL A 15 1.52 -29.66 -32.08
CA VAL A 15 2.31 -28.55 -31.52
C VAL A 15 3.64 -29.04 -30.94
N GLY A 16 3.68 -30.21 -30.31
CA GLY A 16 4.90 -30.88 -29.84
C GLY A 16 5.86 -31.21 -30.98
N LYS A 17 5.36 -31.85 -32.04
CA LYS A 17 6.15 -32.09 -33.27
C LYS A 17 6.66 -30.79 -33.89
N THR A 18 5.83 -29.74 -33.90
CA THR A 18 6.21 -28.42 -34.42
C THR A 18 7.34 -27.77 -33.59
N ARG A 19 7.33 -27.96 -32.26
CA ARG A 19 8.38 -27.48 -31.36
C ARG A 19 9.70 -28.23 -31.59
N ASP A 20 9.65 -29.53 -31.82
CA ASP A 20 10.83 -30.37 -32.08
C ASP A 20 11.43 -30.09 -33.46
N GLU A 21 10.61 -29.82 -34.46
CA GLU A 21 11.07 -29.37 -35.79
C GLU A 21 11.75 -27.99 -35.72
N ILE A 22 11.20 -27.04 -34.96
CA ILE A 22 11.83 -25.74 -34.70
C ILE A 22 13.17 -25.91 -33.97
N GLN A 23 13.23 -26.83 -33.00
CA GLN A 23 14.46 -27.12 -32.27
C GLN A 23 15.52 -27.77 -33.17
N ASN A 24 15.12 -28.65 -34.09
CA ASN A 24 16.00 -29.25 -35.06
C ASN A 24 16.55 -28.23 -36.08
N VAL A 25 15.73 -27.30 -36.55
CA VAL A 25 16.18 -26.20 -37.42
C VAL A 25 17.16 -25.27 -36.67
N LYS A 26 16.88 -24.91 -35.42
CA LYS A 26 17.79 -24.14 -34.57
C LYS A 26 19.12 -24.88 -34.35
N THR A 27 19.08 -26.17 -34.07
CA THR A 27 20.28 -26.99 -33.85
C THR A 27 21.15 -27.06 -35.11
N ARG A 28 20.54 -27.12 -36.30
CA ARG A 28 21.26 -27.06 -37.58
C ARG A 28 21.89 -25.69 -37.85
N ILE A 29 21.19 -24.60 -37.54
CA ILE A 29 21.74 -23.23 -37.64
C ILE A 29 22.92 -23.04 -36.68
N THR A 30 22.81 -23.53 -35.44
CA THR A 30 23.89 -23.49 -34.44
C THR A 30 25.08 -24.34 -34.85
N ALA A 31 24.86 -25.52 -35.45
CA ALA A 31 25.94 -26.35 -35.98
C ALA A 31 26.67 -25.68 -37.15
N VAL A 32 25.96 -24.94 -38.00
CA VAL A 32 26.56 -24.16 -39.10
C VAL A 32 27.34 -22.95 -38.57
N ALA A 33 26.81 -22.24 -37.56
CA ALA A 33 27.50 -21.13 -36.89
C ALA A 33 28.76 -21.60 -36.14
N GLY A 34 28.69 -22.77 -35.49
CA GLY A 34 29.84 -23.41 -34.84
C GLY A 34 30.93 -23.83 -35.83
N LYS A 35 30.55 -24.38 -36.99
CA LYS A 35 31.51 -24.67 -38.08
C LYS A 35 32.14 -23.40 -38.65
N LEU A 36 31.37 -22.32 -38.81
CA LEU A 36 31.88 -20.99 -39.22
C LEU A 36 32.85 -20.39 -38.19
N GLY A 37 32.58 -20.55 -36.89
CA GLY A 37 33.48 -20.15 -35.81
C GLY A 37 34.78 -20.95 -35.81
N HIS A 38 34.70 -22.26 -36.04
CA HIS A 38 35.86 -23.14 -36.09
C HIS A 38 36.74 -22.90 -37.35
N ILE A 39 36.11 -22.59 -38.49
CA ILE A 39 36.80 -22.18 -39.71
C ILE A 39 37.45 -20.81 -39.53
N LYS A 40 36.78 -19.83 -38.89
CA LYS A 40 37.40 -18.54 -38.55
C LYS A 40 38.59 -18.70 -37.60
N SER A 41 38.52 -19.64 -36.64
CA SER A 41 39.65 -19.91 -35.74
C SER A 41 40.82 -20.61 -36.47
N LEU A 42 40.53 -21.50 -37.41
CA LEU A 42 41.54 -22.17 -38.25
C LEU A 42 42.22 -21.19 -39.22
N VAL A 43 41.46 -20.25 -39.79
CA VAL A 43 41.99 -19.17 -40.64
C VAL A 43 42.82 -18.17 -39.82
N ALA A 44 42.40 -17.84 -38.60
CA ALA A 44 43.17 -16.96 -37.70
C ALA A 44 44.44 -17.60 -37.11
N ALA A 45 44.56 -18.94 -37.15
CA ALA A 45 45.69 -19.69 -36.61
C ALA A 45 46.81 -19.96 -37.62
N THR A 46 46.72 -19.45 -38.86
CA THR A 46 47.78 -19.62 -39.88
C THR A 46 48.60 -18.32 -40.04
N THR A 47 49.88 -18.38 -39.66
CA THR A 47 50.88 -17.32 -39.83
C THR A 47 51.25 -17.16 -41.32
N PRO A 48 51.51 -15.94 -41.82
CA PRO A 48 51.85 -15.75 -43.23
C PRO A 48 53.32 -16.15 -43.48
N GLY A 49 53.51 -17.33 -44.08
CA GLY A 49 54.79 -17.72 -44.65
C GLY A 49 55.10 -19.21 -44.56
N GLN A 50 54.72 -19.97 -45.58
CA GLN A 50 55.53 -20.96 -46.30
C GLN A 50 54.64 -21.89 -47.16
N ASN A 51 54.91 -21.89 -48.46
CA ASN A 51 54.64 -22.90 -49.50
C ASN A 51 53.23 -23.50 -49.67
N GLY A 52 52.57 -23.06 -50.75
CA GLY A 52 52.10 -23.94 -51.83
C GLY A 52 51.04 -25.00 -51.49
N GLY A 53 49.78 -24.58 -51.40
CA GLY A 53 48.61 -25.47 -51.44
C GLY A 53 47.35 -24.63 -51.54
N GLY A 54 46.51 -24.88 -52.56
CA GLY A 54 45.46 -23.99 -53.02
C GLY A 54 44.46 -23.49 -51.96
N MET A 55 43.92 -22.30 -52.19
CA MET A 55 42.65 -21.86 -51.61
C MET A 55 41.64 -23.00 -51.77
N VAL A 56 41.22 -23.60 -50.67
CA VAL A 56 39.95 -24.34 -50.68
C VAL A 56 38.88 -23.26 -50.74
N ASP A 57 38.30 -23.07 -51.92
CA ASP A 57 37.04 -22.35 -52.10
C ASP A 57 35.96 -23.07 -51.28
N ILE A 58 35.86 -22.72 -50.00
CA ILE A 58 34.70 -23.07 -49.18
C ILE A 58 33.60 -22.13 -49.63
N GLU A 59 32.77 -22.66 -50.52
CA GLU A 59 31.68 -22.03 -51.24
C GLU A 59 30.83 -21.10 -50.35
N VAL A 60 31.16 -19.81 -50.38
CA VAL A 60 30.30 -18.72 -49.86
C VAL A 60 28.91 -18.77 -50.50
N GLU A 61 28.81 -19.30 -51.72
CA GLU A 61 27.56 -19.59 -52.41
C GLU A 61 26.71 -20.64 -51.69
N THR A 62 27.32 -21.67 -51.10
CA THR A 62 26.60 -22.76 -50.41
C THR A 62 26.07 -22.30 -49.06
N VAL A 63 26.79 -21.41 -48.37
CA VAL A 63 26.27 -20.77 -47.13
C VAL A 63 25.18 -19.75 -47.45
N LYS A 64 25.34 -18.95 -48.52
CA LYS A 64 24.30 -18.02 -48.97
C LYS A 64 23.05 -18.77 -49.45
N SER A 65 23.20 -19.91 -50.14
CA SER A 65 22.06 -20.73 -50.56
C SER A 65 21.35 -21.37 -49.38
N LEU A 66 22.07 -21.84 -48.35
CA LEU A 66 21.48 -22.36 -47.12
C LEU A 66 20.73 -21.30 -46.31
N VAL A 67 21.24 -20.07 -46.25
CA VAL A 67 20.55 -18.94 -45.59
C VAL A 67 19.35 -18.47 -46.41
N ALA A 68 19.44 -18.47 -47.74
CA ALA A 68 18.33 -18.15 -48.63
C ALA A 68 17.22 -19.22 -48.53
N GLN A 69 17.59 -20.50 -48.52
CA GLN A 69 16.67 -21.63 -48.32
C GLN A 69 15.98 -21.54 -46.96
N ALA A 70 16.72 -21.25 -45.88
CA ALA A 70 16.14 -21.06 -44.56
C ALA A 70 15.15 -19.88 -44.50
N LYS A 71 15.43 -18.79 -45.21
CA LYS A 71 14.49 -17.65 -45.34
C LYS A 71 13.23 -18.03 -46.13
N GLU A 72 13.40 -18.79 -47.20
CA GLU A 72 12.29 -19.26 -48.04
C GLU A 72 11.40 -20.26 -47.30
N ASP A 73 12.00 -21.18 -46.53
CA ASP A 73 11.29 -22.15 -45.69
C ASP A 73 10.49 -21.45 -44.57
N ILE A 74 11.03 -20.41 -43.96
CA ILE A 74 10.32 -19.56 -42.98
C ILE A 74 9.15 -18.81 -43.64
N GLN A 75 9.32 -18.35 -44.88
CA GLN A 75 8.29 -17.62 -45.60
C GLN A 75 7.16 -18.55 -46.07
N LYS A 76 7.49 -19.75 -46.57
CA LYS A 76 6.55 -20.84 -46.87
C LYS A 76 5.77 -21.26 -45.62
N PHE A 77 6.45 -21.39 -44.48
CA PHE A 77 5.81 -21.67 -43.20
C PHE A 77 4.81 -20.58 -42.78
N LYS A 78 5.19 -19.29 -42.85
CA LYS A 78 4.28 -18.17 -42.57
C LYS A 78 3.06 -18.16 -43.49
N SER A 79 3.23 -18.47 -44.78
CA SER A 79 2.11 -18.59 -45.71
C SER A 79 1.22 -19.80 -45.42
N SER A 80 1.78 -20.95 -45.03
CA SER A 80 1.00 -22.15 -44.69
C SER A 80 0.19 -21.96 -43.41
N VAL A 81 0.75 -21.28 -42.40
CA VAL A 81 0.02 -20.91 -41.17
C VAL A 81 -1.08 -19.89 -41.48
N LYS A 82 -0.81 -18.91 -42.34
CA LYS A 82 -1.81 -17.94 -42.79
C LYS A 82 -2.94 -18.61 -43.60
N GLN A 83 -2.61 -19.54 -44.49
CA GLN A 83 -3.57 -20.25 -45.32
C GLN A 83 -4.41 -21.25 -44.51
N ALA A 84 -3.81 -21.93 -43.52
CA ALA A 84 -4.53 -22.76 -42.56
C ALA A 84 -5.43 -21.93 -41.63
N ALA A 85 -5.03 -20.69 -41.29
CA ALA A 85 -5.86 -19.76 -40.53
C ALA A 85 -7.00 -19.19 -41.37
N GLU A 86 -6.78 -18.92 -42.66
CA GLU A 86 -7.80 -18.40 -43.61
C GLU A 86 -8.81 -19.47 -44.03
N GLN A 87 -8.37 -20.72 -44.22
CA GLN A 87 -9.26 -21.85 -44.52
C GLN A 87 -10.16 -22.22 -43.33
N ASN A 88 -9.69 -22.02 -42.09
CA ASN A 88 -10.50 -22.20 -40.88
C ASN A 88 -11.35 -20.96 -40.53
N ALA A 89 -11.10 -19.79 -41.15
CA ALA A 89 -11.89 -18.57 -40.93
C ALA A 89 -13.24 -18.55 -41.66
N GLN A 90 -13.55 -19.53 -42.53
CA GLN A 90 -14.87 -19.66 -43.15
C GLN A 90 -15.92 -20.31 -42.21
N GLY A 91 -15.52 -20.83 -41.05
CA GLY A 91 -16.40 -21.30 -39.98
C GLY A 91 -16.33 -20.37 -38.77
N ASN A 92 -17.18 -19.34 -38.76
CA ASN A 92 -17.15 -18.32 -37.71
C ASN A 92 -17.53 -18.92 -36.34
N VAL A 93 -16.66 -18.73 -35.33
CA VAL A 93 -16.93 -18.37 -33.92
C VAL A 93 -15.82 -18.92 -32.99
N PHE A 94 -15.14 -17.98 -32.29
CA PHE A 94 -14.15 -18.12 -31.20
C PHE A 94 -12.76 -18.70 -31.49
N GLY A 95 -11.73 -17.83 -31.44
CA GLY A 95 -10.33 -18.24 -31.33
C GLY A 95 -9.26 -17.18 -31.65
N LEU A 96 -9.60 -16.09 -32.34
CA LEU A 96 -8.63 -15.06 -32.74
C LEU A 96 -8.23 -14.10 -31.61
N SER A 97 -9.07 -13.88 -30.59
CA SER A 97 -8.71 -13.02 -29.43
C SER A 97 -7.77 -13.73 -28.46
N ALA A 98 -7.94 -15.03 -28.23
CA ALA A 98 -7.12 -15.80 -27.30
C ALA A 98 -5.68 -15.99 -27.79
N PHE A 99 -5.47 -16.14 -29.09
CA PHE A 99 -4.12 -16.25 -29.67
C PHE A 99 -3.42 -14.88 -29.74
N ARG A 100 -4.16 -13.79 -30.02
CA ARG A 100 -3.64 -12.42 -29.99
C ARG A 100 -3.31 -11.95 -28.56
N ASN A 101 -4.12 -12.34 -27.57
CA ASN A 101 -3.89 -12.04 -26.16
C ASN A 101 -2.69 -12.80 -25.56
N LYS A 102 -2.33 -13.98 -26.09
CA LYS A 102 -1.16 -14.74 -25.61
C LYS A 102 0.19 -14.22 -26.10
N MET A 103 0.21 -13.48 -27.23
CA MET A 103 1.41 -12.77 -27.71
C MET A 103 1.51 -11.34 -27.16
N ALA A 104 0.44 -10.80 -26.57
CA ALA A 104 0.37 -9.42 -26.09
C ALA A 104 0.61 -9.25 -24.58
N ASN A 105 0.59 -10.33 -23.79
CA ASN A 105 0.74 -10.25 -22.35
C ASN A 105 2.11 -10.74 -21.88
N ASP A 106 2.84 -9.86 -21.20
CA ASP A 106 4.04 -10.16 -20.44
C ASP A 106 3.70 -11.00 -19.19
N ASP A 107 4.22 -12.22 -19.11
CA ASP A 107 3.99 -13.15 -18.00
C ASP A 107 4.87 -12.78 -16.80
N LYS A 108 4.36 -11.90 -15.93
CA LYS A 108 5.07 -11.44 -14.72
C LYS A 108 5.29 -12.51 -13.65
N SER A 109 4.78 -13.75 -13.82
CA SER A 109 5.11 -14.86 -12.92
C SER A 109 6.50 -15.44 -13.17
N ARG A 110 7.11 -15.12 -14.31
CA ARG A 110 8.47 -15.54 -14.68
C ARG A 110 9.51 -14.53 -14.25
N THR A 111 10.75 -15.01 -14.07
CA THR A 111 11.85 -14.10 -13.73
C THR A 111 12.12 -13.13 -14.88
N LEU A 112 12.65 -11.95 -14.56
CA LEU A 112 13.00 -10.97 -15.58
C LEU A 112 13.98 -11.57 -16.61
N TYR A 113 14.92 -12.41 -16.16
CA TYR A 113 15.82 -13.20 -16.97
C TYR A 113 15.10 -14.01 -18.06
N GLU A 114 14.03 -14.73 -17.70
CA GLU A 114 13.25 -15.53 -18.65
C GLU A 114 12.45 -14.64 -19.61
N ARG A 115 11.90 -13.53 -19.09
CA ARG A 115 11.09 -12.57 -19.86
C ARG A 115 11.91 -11.83 -20.92
N VAL A 116 13.19 -11.55 -20.66
CA VAL A 116 14.11 -10.93 -21.64
C VAL A 116 14.72 -11.92 -22.63
N GLY A 117 14.51 -13.23 -22.45
CA GLY A 117 14.95 -14.28 -23.38
C GLY A 117 16.17 -15.09 -22.94
N GLY A 118 16.54 -15.02 -21.66
CA GLY A 118 17.60 -15.81 -21.04
C GLY A 118 19.02 -15.52 -21.52
N ASP A 119 19.97 -16.42 -21.24
CA ASP A 119 21.40 -16.24 -21.49
C ASP A 119 21.71 -15.90 -22.95
N LEU A 120 21.00 -16.50 -23.91
CA LEU A 120 21.23 -16.22 -25.34
C LEU A 120 20.92 -14.75 -25.67
N ALA A 121 19.80 -14.23 -25.18
CA ALA A 121 19.42 -12.84 -25.40
C ALA A 121 20.37 -11.89 -24.68
N ILE A 122 20.75 -12.20 -23.43
CA ILE A 122 21.69 -11.38 -22.64
C ILE A 122 23.07 -11.34 -23.29
N VAL A 123 23.66 -12.47 -23.67
CA VAL A 123 24.98 -12.53 -24.33
C VAL A 123 24.96 -11.73 -25.63
N THR A 124 23.91 -11.94 -26.44
CA THR A 124 23.78 -11.22 -27.72
C THR A 124 23.58 -9.72 -27.51
N ALA A 125 22.77 -9.32 -26.52
CA ALA A 125 22.57 -7.92 -26.17
C ALA A 125 23.86 -7.25 -25.69
N VAL A 126 24.64 -7.94 -24.84
CA VAL A 126 25.95 -7.48 -24.38
C VAL A 126 26.90 -7.30 -25.57
N ASP A 127 26.93 -8.24 -26.52
CA ASP A 127 27.77 -8.14 -27.71
C ASP A 127 27.39 -6.95 -28.61
N ILE A 128 26.09 -6.75 -28.86
CA ILE A 128 25.57 -5.63 -29.64
C ILE A 128 25.88 -4.31 -28.93
N MET A 129 25.59 -4.24 -27.62
CA MET A 129 25.81 -3.05 -26.80
C MET A 129 27.26 -2.62 -26.84
N TYR A 130 28.22 -3.52 -26.57
CA TYR A 130 29.65 -3.18 -26.63
C TYR A 130 30.12 -2.76 -28.02
N SER A 131 29.56 -3.36 -29.07
CA SER A 131 29.88 -2.96 -30.44
C SER A 131 29.43 -1.52 -30.72
N LYS A 132 28.27 -1.11 -30.19
CA LYS A 132 27.78 0.26 -30.26
C LYS A 132 28.54 1.21 -29.32
N ALA A 133 28.89 0.79 -28.11
CA ALA A 133 29.63 1.58 -27.12
C ALA A 133 31.04 1.97 -27.61
N ILE A 134 31.73 1.10 -28.35
CA ILE A 134 33.03 1.44 -28.95
C ILE A 134 32.89 2.49 -30.07
N ALA A 135 31.70 2.63 -30.67
CA ALA A 135 31.41 3.66 -31.67
C ALA A 135 30.83 4.95 -31.07
N ASP A 136 30.31 4.91 -29.84
CA ASP A 136 29.67 6.04 -29.17
C ASP A 136 30.72 6.97 -28.53
N ALA A 137 30.74 8.24 -28.93
CA ALA A 137 31.71 9.23 -28.46
C ALA A 137 31.73 9.38 -26.92
N ARG A 138 30.60 9.17 -26.25
CA ARG A 138 30.46 9.33 -24.78
C ARG A 138 31.11 8.21 -23.98
N THR A 139 31.29 7.03 -24.58
CA THR A 139 31.76 5.83 -23.84
C THR A 139 33.06 5.25 -24.41
N ARG A 140 33.40 5.58 -25.66
CA ARG A 140 34.55 5.03 -26.38
C ARG A 140 35.88 5.20 -25.65
N ALA A 141 36.12 6.34 -25.01
CA ALA A 141 37.39 6.66 -24.35
C ALA A 141 37.79 5.62 -23.29
N TYR A 142 36.81 5.05 -22.58
CA TYR A 142 36.98 4.09 -21.50
C TYR A 142 37.09 2.64 -21.99
N LEU A 143 36.60 2.34 -23.20
CA LEU A 143 36.48 0.98 -23.73
C LEU A 143 37.57 0.59 -24.73
N GLU A 144 38.13 1.54 -25.48
CA GLU A 144 39.05 1.28 -26.60
C GLU A 144 40.37 0.59 -26.14
N LYS A 145 40.96 1.04 -25.01
CA LYS A 145 42.22 0.48 -24.48
C LYS A 145 42.08 -0.95 -23.91
N ASN A 146 40.85 -1.38 -23.63
CA ASN A 146 40.56 -2.66 -22.99
C ASN A 146 40.19 -3.78 -23.98
N GLN A 147 40.35 -3.58 -25.29
CA GLN A 147 40.02 -4.59 -26.31
C GLN A 147 40.64 -5.98 -26.05
N ARG A 148 41.88 -6.03 -25.54
CA ARG A 148 42.56 -7.30 -25.18
C ARG A 148 41.89 -8.04 -24.01
N LYS A 149 41.21 -7.31 -23.11
CA LYS A 149 40.46 -7.84 -21.96
C LYS A 149 38.95 -7.94 -22.24
N MET A 150 38.49 -7.52 -23.41
CA MET A 150 37.06 -7.36 -23.75
C MET A 150 36.27 -8.67 -23.61
N SER A 151 36.86 -9.80 -24.00
CA SER A 151 36.23 -11.11 -23.82
C SER A 151 35.89 -11.40 -22.34
N ASN A 152 36.81 -11.07 -21.44
CA ASN A 152 36.60 -11.24 -20.00
C ASN A 152 35.59 -10.24 -19.43
N ILE A 153 35.62 -8.99 -19.90
CA ILE A 153 34.68 -7.94 -19.47
C ILE A 153 33.25 -8.31 -19.89
N LYS A 154 33.04 -8.74 -21.14
CA LYS A 154 31.75 -9.23 -21.63
C LYS A 154 31.23 -10.41 -20.83
N LYS A 155 32.13 -11.35 -20.47
CA LYS A 155 31.79 -12.48 -19.61
C LYS A 155 31.31 -12.03 -18.24
N LYS A 156 32.02 -11.10 -17.57
CA LYS A 156 31.61 -10.56 -16.27
C LYS A 156 30.27 -9.80 -16.34
N LEU A 157 30.06 -9.01 -17.40
CA LEU A 157 28.79 -8.28 -17.58
C LEU A 157 27.63 -9.24 -17.84
N HIS A 158 27.85 -10.31 -18.59
CA HIS A 158 26.86 -11.37 -18.75
C HIS A 158 26.53 -12.06 -17.42
N GLN A 159 27.53 -12.40 -16.61
CA GLN A 159 27.32 -13.01 -15.28
C GLN A 159 26.50 -12.08 -14.38
N PHE A 160 26.85 -10.80 -14.36
CA PHE A 160 26.08 -9.77 -13.65
C PHE A 160 24.62 -9.73 -14.13
N LEU A 161 24.38 -9.53 -15.43
CA LEU A 161 23.02 -9.42 -15.97
C LEU A 161 22.19 -10.69 -15.76
N SER A 162 22.81 -11.87 -15.91
CA SER A 162 22.13 -13.15 -15.69
C SER A 162 21.71 -13.29 -14.23
N GLY A 163 22.61 -13.08 -13.26
CA GLY A 163 22.26 -13.16 -11.84
C GLY A 163 21.29 -12.07 -11.38
N PHE A 164 21.53 -10.82 -11.79
CA PHE A 164 20.76 -9.65 -11.39
C PHE A 164 19.31 -9.70 -11.88
N THR A 165 19.03 -10.42 -12.98
CA THR A 165 17.67 -10.59 -13.52
C THR A 165 16.97 -11.87 -13.02
N GLY A 166 17.59 -12.62 -12.11
CA GLY A 166 17.04 -13.87 -11.55
C GLY A 166 17.37 -15.11 -12.39
N GLY A 167 18.46 -15.08 -13.14
CA GLY A 167 19.03 -16.21 -13.88
C GLY A 167 19.90 -17.13 -13.02
N PRO A 168 20.39 -18.24 -13.59
CA PRO A 168 21.08 -19.30 -12.85
C PRO A 168 22.51 -18.96 -12.43
N VAL A 169 23.08 -17.87 -12.95
CA VAL A 169 24.47 -17.48 -12.72
C VAL A 169 24.54 -16.51 -11.54
N LEU A 170 25.25 -16.89 -10.46
CA LEU A 170 25.48 -16.00 -9.34
C LEU A 170 26.56 -14.95 -9.68
N TYR A 171 26.32 -13.71 -9.29
CA TYR A 171 27.28 -12.61 -9.36
C TYR A 171 27.38 -11.94 -8.00
N ASP A 172 28.59 -11.60 -7.59
CA ASP A 172 28.85 -10.85 -6.37
C ASP A 172 28.55 -9.36 -6.61
N SER A 173 27.41 -8.89 -6.09
CA SER A 173 26.97 -7.50 -6.22
C SER A 173 27.96 -6.50 -5.63
N GLU A 174 28.75 -6.90 -4.61
CA GLU A 174 29.72 -6.01 -3.97
C GLU A 174 30.93 -5.71 -4.87
N ALA A 175 31.16 -6.52 -5.91
CA ALA A 175 32.26 -6.33 -6.84
C ALA A 175 32.05 -5.18 -7.84
N LEU A 176 30.82 -4.65 -7.97
CA LEU A 176 30.50 -3.67 -9.00
C LEU A 176 31.15 -2.31 -8.72
N LYS A 177 31.03 -1.81 -7.48
CA LYS A 177 31.57 -0.50 -7.09
C LYS A 177 33.10 -0.43 -7.12
N PRO A 178 33.87 -1.35 -6.51
CA PRO A 178 35.33 -1.32 -6.58
C PRO A 178 35.87 -1.40 -8.02
N ALA A 179 35.15 -2.07 -8.92
CA ALA A 179 35.56 -2.18 -10.32
C ALA A 179 35.44 -0.86 -11.10
N HIS A 180 34.57 0.06 -10.66
CA HIS A 180 34.29 1.33 -11.36
C HIS A 180 34.73 2.58 -10.56
N TYR A 181 35.11 2.45 -9.29
CA TYR A 181 35.40 3.58 -8.40
C TYR A 181 36.49 4.53 -8.92
N ASN A 182 37.58 3.97 -9.44
CA ASN A 182 38.69 4.75 -10.00
C ASN A 182 38.47 5.13 -11.48
N LEU A 183 37.29 4.86 -12.03
CA LEU A 183 36.91 5.34 -13.34
C LEU A 183 36.21 6.69 -13.18
N ASN A 184 36.57 7.67 -13.99
CA ASN A 184 35.89 8.97 -14.05
C ASN A 184 34.55 8.85 -14.80
N LEU A 185 33.68 7.93 -14.37
CA LEU A 185 32.36 7.71 -14.96
C LEU A 185 31.32 8.61 -14.28
N THR A 186 30.61 9.38 -15.09
CA THR A 186 29.55 10.31 -14.66
C THR A 186 28.17 9.71 -14.99
N ASP A 187 27.10 10.31 -14.49
CA ASP A 187 25.72 9.93 -14.85
C ASP A 187 25.48 10.01 -16.36
N TYR A 188 26.10 10.98 -17.03
CA TYR A 188 26.07 11.11 -18.48
C TYR A 188 26.63 9.86 -19.20
N HIS A 189 27.73 9.29 -18.68
CA HIS A 189 28.30 8.06 -19.23
C HIS A 189 27.41 6.84 -18.93
N PHE A 190 26.77 6.80 -17.77
CA PHE A 190 25.86 5.71 -17.39
C PHE A 190 24.57 5.71 -18.23
N ASP A 191 23.98 6.89 -18.46
CA ASP A 191 22.79 7.06 -19.30
C ASP A 191 23.06 6.61 -20.74
N ALA A 192 24.23 6.95 -21.28
CA ALA A 192 24.66 6.45 -22.58
C ALA A 192 24.65 4.91 -22.63
N ILE A 193 25.12 4.23 -21.58
CA ILE A 193 25.10 2.76 -21.52
C ILE A 193 23.65 2.21 -21.45
N LEU A 194 22.75 2.84 -20.67
CA LEU A 194 21.34 2.44 -20.64
C LEU A 194 20.66 2.58 -22.00
N GLU A 195 20.90 3.69 -22.71
CA GLU A 195 20.39 3.91 -24.07
C GLU A 195 20.90 2.83 -25.04
N LEU A 196 22.19 2.47 -24.94
CA LEU A 196 22.79 1.43 -25.77
C LEU A 196 22.20 0.04 -25.46
N PHE A 197 21.86 -0.24 -24.20
CA PHE A 197 21.13 -1.44 -23.81
C PHE A 197 19.70 -1.44 -24.34
N ASP A 198 18.95 -0.35 -24.19
CA ASP A 198 17.59 -0.21 -24.71
C ASP A 198 17.56 -0.49 -26.23
N SER A 199 18.47 0.14 -26.96
CA SER A 199 18.64 -0.05 -28.40
C SER A 199 19.00 -1.49 -28.76
N SER A 200 19.83 -2.16 -27.93
CA SER A 200 20.24 -3.55 -28.15
C SER A 200 19.11 -4.54 -27.93
N PHE A 201 18.34 -4.40 -26.84
CA PHE A 201 17.18 -5.26 -26.57
C PHE A 201 16.01 -5.01 -27.53
N THR A 202 15.83 -3.76 -27.98
CA THR A 202 14.88 -3.43 -29.05
C THR A 202 15.25 -4.14 -30.35
N SER A 203 16.54 -4.19 -30.70
CA SER A 203 17.02 -4.92 -31.89
C SER A 203 16.80 -6.44 -31.79
N LEU A 204 16.69 -6.97 -30.58
CA LEU A 204 16.40 -8.38 -30.31
C LEU A 204 14.90 -8.69 -30.20
N ASN A 205 14.02 -7.70 -30.40
CA ASN A 205 12.57 -7.81 -30.24
C ASN A 205 12.15 -8.33 -28.85
N VAL A 206 12.85 -7.90 -27.79
CA VAL A 206 12.41 -8.17 -26.41
C VAL A 206 11.10 -7.43 -26.13
N HIS A 207 10.21 -8.05 -25.35
CA HIS A 207 8.91 -7.47 -25.01
C HIS A 207 9.07 -6.09 -24.34
N PRO A 208 8.30 -5.05 -24.73
CA PRO A 208 8.45 -3.70 -24.20
C PRO A 208 8.43 -3.61 -22.66
N ALA A 209 7.49 -4.29 -22.01
CA ALA A 209 7.39 -4.32 -20.55
C ALA A 209 8.57 -5.01 -19.85
N ALA A 210 9.15 -6.07 -20.46
CA ALA A 210 10.32 -6.75 -19.91
C ALA A 210 11.59 -5.92 -20.09
N LYS A 211 11.69 -5.21 -21.22
CA LYS A 211 12.77 -4.25 -21.49
C LYS A 211 12.73 -3.08 -20.50
N GLU A 212 11.54 -2.52 -20.26
CA GLU A 212 11.33 -1.42 -19.31
C GLU A 212 11.66 -1.85 -17.87
N ASP A 213 11.14 -2.99 -17.41
CA ASP A 213 11.48 -3.57 -16.11
C ASP A 213 13.00 -3.81 -15.97
N LEU A 214 13.69 -4.19 -17.06
CA LEU A 214 15.15 -4.36 -17.07
C LEU A 214 15.92 -3.05 -16.98
N LEU A 215 15.53 -2.03 -17.74
CA LEU A 215 16.18 -0.72 -17.67
C LEU A 215 15.98 -0.08 -16.30
N LEU A 216 14.79 -0.21 -15.72
CA LEU A 216 14.51 0.20 -14.34
C LEU A 216 15.38 -0.57 -13.34
N ALA A 217 15.55 -1.88 -13.52
CA ALA A 217 16.44 -2.68 -12.68
C ALA A 217 17.89 -2.20 -12.80
N LEU A 218 18.39 -1.98 -14.02
CA LEU A 218 19.75 -1.49 -14.25
C LEU A 218 19.97 -0.08 -13.69
N GLY A 219 18.95 0.77 -13.72
CA GLY A 219 18.99 2.08 -13.08
C GLY A 219 19.37 2.03 -11.60
N LYS A 220 19.04 0.93 -10.90
CA LYS A 220 19.35 0.77 -9.46
C LYS A 220 20.83 0.67 -9.14
N VAL A 221 21.67 0.24 -10.09
CA VAL A 221 23.13 0.10 -9.88
C VAL A 221 23.92 1.34 -10.32
N ARG A 222 23.22 2.43 -10.67
CA ARG A 222 23.83 3.70 -11.08
C ARG A 222 24.81 4.23 -10.04
N ARG A 223 24.40 4.22 -8.77
CA ARG A 223 25.23 4.72 -7.66
C ARG A 223 26.54 3.94 -7.55
N ASP A 224 26.49 2.62 -7.66
CA ASP A 224 27.69 1.77 -7.58
C ASP A 224 28.70 2.10 -8.69
N ILE A 225 28.22 2.49 -9.87
CA ILE A 225 29.08 2.77 -11.03
C ILE A 225 29.60 4.22 -11.05
N THR A 226 28.81 5.19 -10.59
CA THR A 226 29.12 6.63 -10.70
C THR A 226 29.65 7.25 -9.39
N ALA A 227 29.53 6.57 -8.25
CA ALA A 227 29.93 7.09 -6.94
C ALA A 227 31.39 7.52 -6.91
N GLY A 228 32.30 6.74 -7.49
CA GLY A 228 33.74 7.02 -7.43
C GLY A 228 34.13 8.38 -8.01
N CYS A 229 33.59 8.75 -9.17
CA CYS A 229 33.80 10.09 -9.74
C CYS A 229 33.12 11.17 -8.90
N THR A 230 31.86 10.94 -8.53
CA THR A 230 31.04 11.92 -7.79
C THR A 230 31.65 12.31 -6.44
N VAL A 231 32.13 11.33 -5.68
CA VAL A 231 32.77 11.52 -4.37
C VAL A 231 34.10 12.24 -4.51
N ARG A 232 35.00 11.73 -5.36
CA ARG A 232 36.33 12.31 -5.56
C ARG A 232 36.25 13.78 -5.95
N MET A 233 35.35 14.10 -6.88
CA MET A 233 35.13 15.48 -7.34
C MET A 233 34.60 16.40 -6.23
N GLU A 234 33.69 15.92 -5.36
CA GLU A 234 33.14 16.75 -4.29
C GLU A 234 34.12 16.93 -3.12
N THR A 235 34.88 15.89 -2.77
CA THR A 235 35.97 15.99 -1.79
C THR A 235 37.04 16.98 -2.24
N ALA A 236 37.44 16.92 -3.52
CA ALA A 236 38.37 17.87 -4.11
C ALA A 236 37.82 19.31 -4.08
N LYS A 237 36.53 19.53 -4.37
CA LYS A 237 35.91 20.87 -4.23
C LYS A 237 35.95 21.41 -2.81
N ARG A 238 35.67 20.59 -1.80
CA ARG A 238 35.72 21.01 -0.39
C ARG A 238 37.15 21.37 0.04
N SER A 239 38.13 20.56 -0.37
CA SER A 239 39.55 20.85 -0.17
C SER A 239 39.94 22.21 -0.76
N LEU A 240 39.50 22.49 -1.98
CA LEU A 240 39.75 23.77 -2.67
C LEU A 240 39.05 24.96 -1.99
N GLN A 241 37.83 24.80 -1.48
CA GLN A 241 37.11 25.86 -0.75
C GLN A 241 37.77 26.20 0.60
N GLY A 242 38.35 25.22 1.29
CA GLY A 242 39.04 25.42 2.57
C GLY A 242 40.48 25.96 2.47
N GLY A 243 41.13 25.83 1.30
CA GLY A 243 42.55 26.10 1.13
C GLY A 243 42.97 27.55 0.82
N GLY A 244 42.03 28.41 0.39
CA GLY A 244 42.31 29.75 -0.15
C GLY A 244 42.83 29.74 -1.60
N GLU A 245 42.97 30.93 -2.23
CA GLU A 245 43.23 31.08 -3.68
C GLU A 245 44.55 30.42 -4.17
N ASP A 246 45.58 30.25 -3.31
CA ASP A 246 46.91 29.72 -3.70
C ASP A 246 47.17 28.25 -3.28
N TYR A 247 46.14 27.50 -2.88
CA TYR A 247 46.33 26.17 -2.27
C TYR A 247 46.85 25.12 -3.25
N LEU A 248 46.15 24.93 -4.37
CA LEU A 248 46.52 23.94 -5.38
C LEU A 248 47.83 24.32 -6.08
N PHE A 249 48.05 25.61 -6.36
CA PHE A 249 49.30 26.12 -6.92
C PHE A 249 50.53 25.68 -6.12
N ARG A 250 50.45 25.70 -4.78
CA ARG A 250 51.53 25.21 -3.90
C ARG A 250 51.69 23.70 -3.94
N LYS A 251 50.60 22.93 -3.93
CA LYS A 251 50.64 21.46 -4.09
C LYS A 251 51.30 21.04 -5.40
N LEU A 252 51.03 21.77 -6.48
CA LEU A 252 51.63 21.56 -7.81
C LEU A 252 53.06 22.10 -7.93
N ARG A 253 53.72 22.43 -6.82
CA ARG A 253 55.11 22.94 -6.76
C ARG A 253 55.30 24.26 -7.53
N GLY A 254 54.27 25.09 -7.60
CA GLY A 254 54.28 26.39 -8.25
C GLY A 254 54.45 26.31 -9.77
N LYS A 255 54.94 27.40 -10.36
CA LYS A 255 55.05 27.56 -11.82
C LYS A 255 55.95 26.50 -12.48
N ASP A 256 57.03 26.11 -11.83
CA ASP A 256 57.98 25.11 -12.35
C ASP A 256 57.34 23.72 -12.41
N GLY A 257 56.57 23.33 -11.38
CA GLY A 257 55.86 22.05 -11.38
C GLY A 257 54.70 22.00 -12.37
N ILE A 258 54.02 23.13 -12.63
CA ILE A 258 53.01 23.22 -13.70
C ILE A 258 53.66 23.12 -15.08
N ALA A 259 54.84 23.71 -15.27
CA ALA A 259 55.60 23.55 -16.51
C ALA A 259 56.02 22.09 -16.74
N GLU A 260 56.52 21.41 -15.69
CA GLU A 260 56.87 19.98 -15.71
C GLU A 260 55.64 19.10 -16.01
N PHE A 261 54.50 19.41 -15.40
CA PHE A 261 53.21 18.79 -15.72
C PHE A 261 52.84 18.93 -17.19
N MET A 262 52.91 20.15 -17.74
CA MET A 262 52.58 20.38 -19.15
C MET A 262 53.57 19.68 -20.09
N ASP A 263 54.87 19.65 -19.76
CA ASP A 263 55.87 18.88 -20.52
C ASP A 263 55.48 17.40 -20.58
N ARG A 264 55.13 16.83 -19.42
CA ARG A 264 54.71 15.44 -19.34
C ARG A 264 53.41 15.16 -20.10
N VAL A 265 52.43 16.06 -20.03
CA VAL A 265 51.17 15.94 -20.80
C VAL A 265 51.45 15.86 -22.30
N TYR A 266 52.31 16.73 -22.83
CA TYR A 266 52.65 16.71 -24.25
C TYR A 266 53.47 15.49 -24.68
N GLU A 267 54.30 14.93 -23.80
CA GLU A 267 54.94 13.63 -24.03
C GLU A 267 53.91 12.51 -24.18
N VAL A 268 52.90 12.48 -23.29
CA VAL A 268 51.82 11.48 -23.36
C VAL A 268 50.95 11.68 -24.60
N ILE A 269 50.53 12.92 -24.90
CA ILE A 269 49.70 13.27 -26.08
C ILE A 269 50.42 12.90 -27.38
N ASN A 270 51.74 13.11 -27.47
CA ASN A 270 52.48 12.76 -28.68
C ASN A 270 52.51 11.25 -28.94
N MET A 271 52.44 10.44 -27.88
CA MET A 271 52.27 8.98 -27.97
C MET A 271 50.81 8.55 -28.16
N ASP A 272 49.85 9.45 -27.95
CA ASP A 272 48.43 9.19 -28.10
C ASP A 272 47.90 9.57 -29.49
N ASN A 273 47.76 8.57 -30.37
CA ASN A 273 47.19 8.73 -31.71
C ASN A 273 45.77 9.31 -31.72
N ARG A 274 45.03 9.28 -30.59
CA ARG A 274 43.68 9.86 -30.45
C ARG A 274 43.71 11.39 -30.45
N LEU A 275 44.78 11.99 -29.90
CA LEU A 275 44.92 13.43 -29.72
C LEU A 275 46.02 14.05 -30.61
N ASN A 276 47.07 13.31 -30.95
CA ASN A 276 48.23 13.80 -31.72
C ASN A 276 47.81 14.49 -33.03
N LYS A 277 46.75 14.01 -33.70
CA LYS A 277 46.22 14.60 -34.95
C LYS A 277 45.95 16.10 -34.86
N PHE A 278 45.57 16.63 -33.70
CA PHE A 278 45.25 18.05 -33.51
C PHE A 278 46.50 18.95 -33.40
N PHE A 279 47.68 18.35 -33.25
CA PHE A 279 48.96 19.04 -33.00
C PHE A 279 50.00 18.85 -34.10
N LYS A 280 49.73 18.00 -35.09
CA LYS A 280 50.70 17.52 -36.10
C LYS A 280 51.32 18.63 -36.98
N ASP A 281 50.64 19.77 -37.12
CA ASP A 281 51.09 20.93 -37.90
C ASP A 281 51.15 22.24 -37.08
N LYS A 282 51.05 22.15 -35.75
CA LYS A 282 51.09 23.32 -34.86
C LYS A 282 52.47 23.49 -34.23
N ASN A 283 52.82 24.74 -33.89
CA ASN A 283 54.02 25.00 -33.09
C ASN A 283 53.75 24.58 -31.63
N ILE A 284 54.09 23.33 -31.31
CA ILE A 284 53.85 22.71 -29.99
C ILE A 284 54.46 23.56 -28.87
N ASN A 285 55.65 24.14 -29.07
CA ASN A 285 56.28 24.99 -28.05
C ASN A 285 55.46 26.24 -27.75
N LYS A 286 54.84 26.85 -28.78
CA LYS A 286 53.95 28.00 -28.62
C LYS A 286 52.63 27.63 -27.94
N VAL A 287 52.03 26.50 -28.33
CA VAL A 287 50.76 26.03 -27.74
C VAL A 287 50.97 25.64 -26.27
N LYS A 288 52.02 24.88 -25.99
CA LYS A 288 52.42 24.47 -24.64
C LYS A 288 52.66 25.69 -23.75
N ALA A 289 53.44 26.67 -24.19
CA ALA A 289 53.70 27.88 -23.42
C ALA A 289 52.41 28.66 -23.08
N GLY A 290 51.48 28.78 -24.03
CA GLY A 290 50.19 29.42 -23.79
C GLY A 290 49.30 28.65 -22.80
N GLN A 291 49.25 27.32 -22.92
CA GLN A 291 48.51 26.47 -21.97
C GLN A 291 49.15 26.47 -20.58
N THR A 292 50.48 26.48 -20.45
CA THR A 292 51.17 26.59 -19.15
C THR A 292 50.77 27.86 -18.41
N LEU A 293 50.68 29.00 -19.11
CA LEU A 293 50.20 30.26 -18.52
C LEU A 293 48.73 30.16 -18.09
N TYR A 294 47.86 29.62 -18.95
CA TYR A 294 46.44 29.44 -18.65
C TYR A 294 46.22 28.54 -17.42
N PHE A 295 46.88 27.38 -17.37
CA PHE A 295 46.78 26.45 -16.25
C PHE A 295 47.44 26.98 -14.98
N THR A 296 48.48 27.82 -15.09
CA THR A 296 49.04 28.55 -13.94
C THR A 296 48.00 29.45 -13.31
N GLU A 297 47.27 30.22 -14.09
CA GLU A 297 46.18 31.06 -13.59
C GLU A 297 44.99 30.24 -13.07
N LEU A 298 44.59 29.19 -13.80
CA LEU A 298 43.48 28.30 -13.40
C LEU A 298 43.71 27.64 -12.04
N PHE A 299 44.94 27.24 -11.74
CA PHE A 299 45.28 26.55 -10.50
C PHE A 299 45.67 27.49 -9.35
N GLY A 300 45.42 28.80 -9.48
CA GLY A 300 45.62 29.79 -8.42
C GLY A 300 47.01 30.43 -8.38
N GLY A 301 47.75 30.42 -9.49
CA GLY A 301 48.99 31.16 -9.64
C GLY A 301 48.78 32.64 -10.03
N GLU A 302 49.88 33.36 -10.23
CA GLU A 302 49.83 34.75 -10.71
C GLU A 302 48.99 34.87 -12.00
N LYS A 303 48.14 35.90 -12.11
CA LYS A 303 47.40 36.23 -13.33
C LYS A 303 48.35 36.63 -14.44
N CYS A 304 48.85 35.63 -15.14
CA CYS A 304 49.86 35.77 -16.18
C CYS A 304 49.34 35.34 -17.55
N TYR A 305 48.07 34.91 -17.64
CA TYR A 305 47.38 34.66 -18.89
C TYR A 305 46.58 35.91 -19.30
N ASP A 306 47.25 36.88 -19.93
CA ASP A 306 46.63 38.08 -20.49
C ASP A 306 46.18 37.89 -21.96
N GLY A 307 46.17 36.64 -22.43
CA GLY A 307 46.02 36.33 -23.86
C GLY A 307 47.17 36.85 -24.75
N ASN A 308 48.24 37.39 -24.16
CA ASN A 308 49.31 38.14 -24.80
C ASN A 308 50.69 37.62 -24.36
N MET A 309 51.28 36.71 -25.14
CA MET A 309 52.71 36.44 -24.97
C MET A 309 53.55 37.69 -25.28
N PRO A 310 54.67 37.93 -24.58
CA PRO A 310 55.55 39.05 -24.88
C PRO A 310 56.22 38.81 -26.24
N GLY A 311 55.73 39.49 -27.27
CA GLY A 311 56.31 39.46 -28.62
C GLY A 311 55.28 39.28 -29.74
N GLY A 312 54.54 40.35 -30.05
CA GLY A 312 53.98 40.59 -31.38
C GLY A 312 52.51 40.23 -31.61
N GLY A 313 51.65 41.25 -31.55
CA GLY A 313 50.54 41.45 -32.49
C GLY A 313 49.26 40.65 -32.32
N GLY A 314 48.40 41.09 -31.39
CA GLY A 314 46.94 41.21 -31.58
C GLY A 314 46.09 39.92 -31.57
N LEU A 315 45.29 39.80 -30.49
CA LEU A 315 44.16 38.89 -30.22
C LEU A 315 44.54 37.53 -29.60
N GLY A 316 44.71 37.52 -28.27
CA GLY A 316 44.45 36.33 -27.45
C GLY A 316 42.97 35.98 -27.58
N ARG A 317 42.67 34.86 -28.21
CA ARG A 317 41.31 34.42 -28.53
C ARG A 317 40.69 33.72 -27.33
N ASP A 318 39.39 33.91 -27.15
CA ASP A 318 38.59 33.20 -26.15
C ASP A 318 38.68 31.68 -26.36
N LEU A 319 38.55 30.89 -25.28
CA LEU A 319 38.63 29.43 -25.33
C LEU A 319 37.63 28.84 -26.34
N VAL A 320 36.43 29.42 -26.43
CA VAL A 320 35.40 29.07 -27.41
C VAL A 320 35.88 29.39 -28.82
N GLU A 321 36.44 30.59 -29.03
CA GLU A 321 36.93 31.02 -30.34
C GLU A 321 38.12 30.19 -30.84
N ILE A 322 39.00 29.72 -29.94
CA ILE A 322 40.14 28.85 -30.28
C ILE A 322 39.65 27.47 -30.76
N HIS A 323 38.59 26.94 -30.17
CA HIS A 323 38.12 25.56 -30.42
C HIS A 323 36.93 25.46 -31.38
N LYS A 324 36.36 26.59 -31.83
CA LYS A 324 35.18 26.67 -32.71
C LYS A 324 35.21 25.75 -33.94
N ASP A 325 36.35 25.67 -34.62
CA ASP A 325 36.50 24.93 -35.89
C ASP A 325 37.30 23.62 -35.74
N MET A 326 37.51 23.16 -34.49
CA MET A 326 38.35 21.98 -34.21
C MET A 326 37.58 20.66 -34.12
N GLU A 327 36.24 20.69 -34.19
CA GLU A 327 35.35 19.51 -34.09
C GLU A 327 35.70 18.59 -32.90
N ILE A 328 36.05 19.19 -31.75
CA ILE A 328 36.35 18.45 -30.53
C ILE A 328 35.03 17.98 -29.92
N ASP A 329 34.91 16.67 -29.69
CA ASP A 329 33.77 16.05 -29.04
C ASP A 329 34.12 15.56 -27.61
N ASP A 330 33.14 15.00 -26.90
CA ASP A 330 33.34 14.44 -25.55
C ASP A 330 34.45 13.37 -25.53
N PHE A 331 34.55 12.54 -26.58
CA PHE A 331 35.59 11.52 -26.69
C PHE A 331 36.98 12.15 -26.64
N ASN A 332 37.19 13.24 -27.39
CA ASN A 332 38.47 13.93 -27.40
C ASN A 332 38.79 14.57 -26.05
N PHE A 333 37.81 15.20 -25.41
CA PHE A 333 38.03 15.85 -24.11
C PHE A 333 38.33 14.84 -22.99
N ASP A 334 37.61 13.72 -22.93
CA ASP A 334 37.87 12.67 -21.94
C ASP A 334 39.24 12.01 -22.15
N CYS A 335 39.66 11.83 -23.41
CA CYS A 335 41.01 11.36 -23.71
C CYS A 335 42.09 12.32 -23.17
N PHE A 336 41.85 13.63 -23.24
CA PHE A 336 42.77 14.64 -22.73
C PHE A 336 42.84 14.63 -21.19
N LEU A 337 41.70 14.53 -20.49
CA LEU A 337 41.68 14.37 -19.03
C LEU A 337 42.44 13.11 -18.59
N MET A 338 42.26 11.98 -19.29
CA MET A 338 43.01 10.75 -19.00
C MET A 338 44.52 10.89 -19.18
N ASP A 339 44.96 11.67 -20.17
CA ASP A 339 46.38 11.90 -20.40
C ASP A 339 46.96 12.87 -19.36
N CYS A 340 46.17 13.83 -18.88
CA CYS A 340 46.52 14.69 -17.75
C CYS A 340 46.65 13.91 -16.44
N GLU A 341 45.68 13.04 -16.13
CA GLU A 341 45.73 12.13 -14.98
C GLU A 341 47.01 11.30 -14.99
N LYS A 342 47.34 10.66 -16.13
CA LYS A 342 48.57 9.89 -16.29
C LYS A 342 49.84 10.72 -16.16
N ALA A 343 49.83 11.94 -16.67
CA ALA A 343 50.97 12.83 -16.56
C ALA A 343 51.24 13.19 -15.10
N LEU A 344 50.20 13.56 -14.34
CA LEU A 344 50.30 13.89 -12.92
C LEU A 344 50.74 12.67 -12.08
N SER A 345 50.09 11.52 -12.25
CA SER A 345 50.50 10.29 -11.54
C SER A 345 51.94 9.88 -11.89
N GLY A 346 52.36 10.08 -13.15
CA GLY A 346 53.73 9.82 -13.60
C GLY A 346 54.78 10.75 -12.98
N LEU A 347 54.38 11.93 -12.50
CA LEU A 347 55.22 12.88 -11.76
C LEU A 347 55.19 12.65 -10.24
N GLY A 348 54.44 11.65 -9.78
CA GLY A 348 54.36 11.24 -8.38
C GLY A 348 53.43 12.11 -7.52
N TYR A 349 52.45 12.80 -8.13
CA TYR A 349 51.37 13.44 -7.38
C TYR A 349 50.41 12.38 -6.81
N ASP A 350 49.91 12.61 -5.59
CA ASP A 350 48.88 11.76 -4.98
C ASP A 350 47.51 11.92 -5.67
N ASP A 351 46.67 10.90 -5.55
CA ASP A 351 45.36 10.85 -6.22
C ASP A 351 44.46 12.04 -5.84
N ALA A 352 44.55 12.54 -4.60
CA ALA A 352 43.77 13.70 -4.15
C ALA A 352 44.15 14.98 -4.91
N THR A 353 45.45 15.20 -5.12
CA THR A 353 45.97 16.32 -5.91
C THR A 353 45.59 16.19 -7.38
N VAL A 354 45.57 14.96 -7.92
CA VAL A 354 45.11 14.68 -9.28
C VAL A 354 43.64 15.03 -9.45
N ASP A 355 42.79 14.60 -8.51
CA ASP A 355 41.35 14.89 -8.51
C ASP A 355 41.07 16.41 -8.40
N GLU A 356 41.81 17.14 -7.56
CA GLU A 356 41.74 18.60 -7.45
C GLU A 356 42.02 19.31 -8.79
N VAL A 357 43.02 18.83 -9.53
CA VAL A 357 43.33 19.33 -10.88
C VAL A 357 42.18 19.03 -11.85
N LEU A 358 41.69 17.79 -11.89
CA LEU A 358 40.60 17.40 -12.78
C LEU A 358 39.31 18.18 -12.51
N VAL A 359 38.99 18.47 -11.24
CA VAL A 359 37.85 19.29 -10.83
C VAL A 359 37.92 20.70 -11.44
N LEU A 360 39.08 21.34 -11.43
CA LEU A 360 39.24 22.69 -11.99
C LEU A 360 39.29 22.69 -13.53
N MET A 361 39.68 21.57 -14.14
CA MET A 361 39.69 21.41 -15.59
C MET A 361 38.29 21.12 -16.18
N GLU A 362 37.42 20.46 -15.42
CA GLU A 362 36.10 20.03 -15.90
C GLU A 362 35.18 21.20 -16.35
N PRO A 363 35.15 22.39 -15.71
CA PRO A 363 34.42 23.56 -16.21
C PRO A 363 34.85 24.02 -17.61
N ILE A 364 36.09 23.77 -18.01
CA ILE A 364 36.63 24.15 -19.32
C ILE A 364 35.95 23.36 -20.44
N ARG A 365 35.42 22.16 -20.15
CA ARG A 365 34.73 21.29 -21.13
C ARG A 365 33.70 22.06 -21.96
N ALA A 366 32.88 22.88 -21.30
CA ALA A 366 31.86 23.71 -21.94
C ALA A 366 32.45 24.65 -23.00
N SER A 367 33.58 25.28 -22.69
CA SER A 367 34.25 26.23 -23.58
C SER A 367 34.98 25.53 -24.73
N VAL A 368 35.52 24.32 -24.50
CA VAL A 368 36.25 23.54 -25.51
C VAL A 368 35.29 22.86 -26.49
N LEU A 369 34.16 22.35 -26.01
CA LEU A 369 33.11 21.75 -26.84
C LEU A 369 32.22 22.78 -27.54
N ASN A 370 32.38 24.08 -27.23
CA ASN A 370 31.48 25.17 -27.62
C ASN A 370 30.03 24.97 -27.15
N CYS A 371 29.86 24.33 -25.99
CA CYS A 371 28.58 24.06 -25.35
C CYS A 371 28.42 25.01 -24.16
N ALA A 372 27.71 26.14 -24.32
CA ALA A 372 27.41 27.00 -23.19
C ALA A 372 26.67 26.21 -22.09
N ARG A 373 27.23 26.15 -20.87
CA ARG A 373 26.55 25.61 -19.68
C ARG A 373 25.61 26.69 -19.11
N GLY A 374 24.54 26.92 -19.87
CA GLY A 374 23.21 27.37 -19.48
C GLY A 374 22.22 26.50 -20.27
N ILE A 375 20.90 26.77 -20.27
CA ILE A 375 19.96 26.06 -21.15
C ILE A 375 20.23 26.48 -22.62
N GLU A 376 21.32 26.00 -23.19
CA GLU A 376 21.70 26.11 -24.60
C GLU A 376 22.15 24.76 -25.17
N SER A 377 22.38 23.73 -24.34
CA SER A 377 22.68 22.38 -24.83
C SER A 377 21.40 21.58 -25.11
N ALA A 378 21.12 21.39 -26.40
CA ALA A 378 20.20 20.39 -26.95
C ALA A 378 18.79 20.36 -26.34
N GLN A 379 18.01 21.41 -26.57
CA GLN A 379 16.55 21.30 -26.49
C GLN A 379 16.11 20.14 -27.40
N LYS A 380 15.33 19.20 -26.87
CA LYS A 380 14.83 18.08 -27.66
C LYS A 380 13.82 18.61 -28.67
N MET A 381 14.29 18.87 -29.88
CA MET A 381 13.47 19.40 -30.98
C MET A 381 12.95 18.25 -31.82
N VAL A 382 11.64 18.10 -31.89
CA VAL A 382 11.00 17.12 -32.77
C VAL A 382 10.17 17.88 -33.79
N LYS A 383 10.52 17.73 -35.08
CA LYS A 383 9.91 18.47 -36.20
C LYS A 383 9.94 20.00 -36.01
N GLY A 384 11.02 20.51 -35.41
CA GLY A 384 11.23 21.95 -35.20
C GLY A 384 10.39 22.56 -34.07
N LYS A 385 9.69 21.75 -33.27
CA LYS A 385 9.00 22.20 -32.06
C LYS A 385 9.69 21.72 -30.79
N SER A 386 9.66 22.55 -29.75
CA SER A 386 10.15 22.18 -28.42
C SER A 386 9.19 21.23 -27.70
N VAL A 387 9.66 20.62 -26.62
CA VAL A 387 8.79 19.80 -25.74
C VAL A 387 7.67 20.65 -25.17
N LEU A 388 7.95 21.89 -24.74
CA LEU A 388 6.95 22.83 -24.23
C LEU A 388 5.83 23.10 -25.25
N GLU A 389 6.19 23.38 -26.50
CA GLU A 389 5.22 23.66 -27.57
C GLU A 389 4.34 22.44 -27.89
N ARG A 390 4.91 21.24 -27.81
CA ARG A 390 4.18 19.98 -28.05
C ARG A 390 3.26 19.61 -26.89
N LEU A 391 3.63 19.96 -25.66
CA LEU A 391 2.78 19.81 -24.48
C LEU A 391 1.64 20.85 -24.42
N GLY A 392 1.64 21.87 -25.27
CA GLY A 392 0.59 22.90 -25.30
C GLY A 392 0.91 24.18 -24.52
N GLY A 393 2.18 24.39 -24.14
CA GLY A 393 2.65 25.63 -23.50
C GLY A 393 2.69 25.59 -21.97
N GLU A 394 3.02 26.74 -21.36
CA GLU A 394 3.30 26.85 -19.92
C GLU A 394 2.10 26.45 -19.03
N MET A 395 0.87 26.77 -19.44
CA MET A 395 -0.34 26.43 -18.68
C MET A 395 -0.49 24.93 -18.44
N ASN A 396 -0.09 24.09 -19.39
CA ASN A 396 -0.20 22.64 -19.24
C ASN A 396 0.88 22.11 -18.29
N ILE A 397 2.08 22.70 -18.26
CA ILE A 397 3.09 22.35 -17.26
C ILE A 397 2.62 22.77 -15.86
N GLU A 398 2.04 23.96 -15.71
CA GLU A 398 1.47 24.40 -14.43
C GLU A 398 0.35 23.46 -13.95
N ALA A 399 -0.53 23.01 -14.85
CA ALA A 399 -1.56 22.02 -14.54
C ALA A 399 -0.98 20.65 -14.15
N VAL A 400 0.10 20.22 -14.83
CA VAL A 400 0.84 19.01 -14.45
C VAL A 400 1.44 19.16 -13.07
N VAL A 401 2.03 20.31 -12.73
CA VAL A 401 2.60 20.57 -11.40
C VAL A 401 1.53 20.50 -10.31
N GLU A 402 0.36 21.13 -10.53
CA GLU A 402 -0.74 21.08 -9.56
C GLU A 402 -1.23 19.63 -9.35
N THR A 403 -1.43 18.88 -10.44
CA THR A 403 -1.90 17.49 -10.40
C THR A 403 -0.88 16.55 -9.75
N MET A 404 0.40 16.72 -10.11
CA MET A 404 1.51 15.97 -9.52
C MET A 404 1.66 16.27 -8.04
N HIS A 405 1.55 17.54 -7.61
CA HIS A 405 1.66 17.92 -6.20
C HIS A 405 0.60 17.22 -5.34
N MET A 406 -0.65 17.19 -5.81
CA MET A 406 -1.73 16.44 -5.16
C MET A 406 -1.42 14.94 -5.06
N GLY A 407 -0.88 14.34 -6.13
CA GLY A 407 -0.44 12.95 -6.13
C GLY A 407 0.67 12.67 -5.12
N CYS A 408 1.72 13.48 -5.12
CA CYS A 408 2.85 13.36 -4.22
C CYS A 408 2.45 13.51 -2.73
N ARG A 409 1.45 14.34 -2.41
CA ARG A 409 0.91 14.47 -1.04
C ARG A 409 0.17 13.22 -0.54
N ALA A 410 -0.31 12.39 -1.46
CA ALA A 410 -1.00 11.14 -1.17
C ALA A 410 -0.09 9.90 -1.33
N ASP A 411 1.05 10.04 -2.01
CA ASP A 411 2.02 8.97 -2.24
C ASP A 411 2.94 8.79 -1.01
N PRO A 412 2.84 7.69 -0.25
CA PRO A 412 3.61 7.49 0.98
C PRO A 412 5.14 7.46 0.76
N ARG A 413 5.61 7.27 -0.48
CA ARG A 413 7.04 7.24 -0.83
C ARG A 413 7.68 8.63 -0.84
N VAL A 414 6.89 9.67 -1.13
CA VAL A 414 7.39 11.05 -1.28
C VAL A 414 6.60 12.06 -0.46
N LYS A 415 5.46 11.67 0.13
CA LYS A 415 4.58 12.53 0.92
C LYS A 415 5.32 13.41 1.90
N TYR A 416 6.34 12.88 2.58
CA TYR A 416 7.13 13.64 3.54
C TYR A 416 7.70 14.96 2.96
N PHE A 417 8.13 14.98 1.70
CA PHE A 417 8.69 16.17 1.03
C PHE A 417 7.63 17.17 0.55
N PHE A 418 6.36 16.75 0.52
CA PHE A 418 5.23 17.54 -0.01
C PHE A 418 4.17 17.88 1.06
N ASP A 419 4.23 17.25 2.23
CA ASP A 419 3.37 17.54 3.39
C ASP A 419 3.89 18.75 4.19
N ILE A 420 3.91 19.90 3.51
CA ILE A 420 4.37 21.19 4.05
C ILE A 420 3.20 22.14 4.32
N GLU A 421 3.43 23.20 5.09
CA GLU A 421 2.41 24.22 5.40
C GLU A 421 1.82 24.87 4.12
N ALA A 422 0.52 25.17 4.13
CA ALA A 422 -0.22 25.58 2.94
C ALA A 422 0.33 26.85 2.26
N ASP A 423 0.89 27.78 3.02
CA ASP A 423 1.52 29.01 2.55
C ASP A 423 2.85 28.76 1.80
N LYS A 424 3.57 27.68 2.14
CA LYS A 424 4.83 27.28 1.48
C LYS A 424 4.60 26.45 0.22
N GLN A 425 3.43 25.82 0.09
CA GLN A 425 3.09 24.98 -1.06
C GLN A 425 3.06 25.75 -2.37
N ASP A 426 2.48 26.95 -2.39
CA ASP A 426 2.38 27.74 -3.63
C ASP A 426 3.76 28.19 -4.15
N ASN A 427 4.69 28.52 -3.24
CA ASN A 427 6.06 28.84 -3.60
C ASN A 427 6.81 27.61 -4.15
N GLN A 428 6.64 26.44 -3.52
CA GLN A 428 7.22 25.19 -4.00
C GLN A 428 6.70 24.84 -5.40
N LYS A 429 5.37 24.90 -5.62
CA LYS A 429 4.75 24.66 -6.92
C LYS A 429 5.26 25.63 -7.99
N THR A 430 5.38 26.91 -7.66
CA THR A 430 5.90 27.93 -8.58
C THR A 430 7.33 27.61 -9.01
N LYS A 431 8.23 27.32 -8.06
CA LYS A 431 9.63 26.99 -8.37
C LYS A 431 9.77 25.72 -9.20
N ILE A 432 9.00 24.67 -8.87
CA ILE A 432 8.97 23.45 -9.66
C ILE A 432 8.49 23.76 -11.09
N GLY A 433 7.45 24.57 -11.25
CA GLY A 433 6.96 25.03 -12.55
C GLY A 433 8.03 25.76 -13.36
N GLU A 434 8.77 26.69 -12.75
CA GLU A 434 9.86 27.42 -13.41
C GLU A 434 10.98 26.50 -13.91
N VAL A 435 11.39 25.53 -13.08
CA VAL A 435 12.39 24.52 -13.47
C VAL A 435 11.88 23.71 -14.66
N LEU A 436 10.67 23.16 -14.57
CA LEU A 436 10.10 22.30 -15.62
C LEU A 436 9.86 23.05 -16.94
N ILE A 437 9.39 24.31 -16.87
CA ILE A 437 9.21 25.18 -18.03
C ILE A 437 10.56 25.46 -18.70
N GLY A 438 11.58 25.84 -17.92
CA GLY A 438 12.94 26.08 -18.43
C GLY A 438 13.52 24.85 -19.12
N LEU A 439 13.41 23.68 -18.49
CA LEU A 439 13.86 22.41 -19.05
C LEU A 439 13.17 22.06 -20.39
N CYS A 440 11.88 22.39 -20.54
CA CYS A 440 11.11 22.12 -21.75
C CYS A 440 11.30 23.14 -22.89
N GLY A 441 12.10 24.19 -22.67
CA GLY A 441 12.39 25.22 -23.68
C GLY A 441 11.59 26.52 -23.52
N GLY A 442 11.08 26.83 -22.32
CA GLY A 442 10.41 28.10 -22.02
C GLY A 442 11.37 29.28 -21.89
N ALA A 443 10.81 30.50 -21.96
CA ALA A 443 11.59 31.74 -21.88
C ALA A 443 12.16 32.00 -20.47
N LYS A 444 11.54 31.43 -19.43
CA LYS A 444 12.00 31.51 -18.04
C LYS A 444 13.28 30.68 -17.89
N LYS A 445 14.41 31.37 -17.66
CA LYS A 445 15.70 30.73 -17.40
C LYS A 445 15.80 30.39 -15.92
N TYR A 446 15.92 29.10 -15.60
CA TYR A 446 16.26 28.66 -14.25
C TYR A 446 17.76 28.35 -14.17
N ASP A 447 18.41 28.82 -13.12
CA ASP A 447 19.82 28.55 -12.86
C ASP A 447 19.99 27.18 -12.20
N LEU A 448 20.39 26.17 -12.99
CA LEU A 448 20.59 24.80 -12.51
C LEU A 448 21.66 24.69 -11.42
N SER A 449 22.56 25.67 -11.29
CA SER A 449 23.56 25.67 -10.21
C SER A 449 22.93 25.77 -8.82
N GLN A 450 21.75 26.39 -8.71
CA GLN A 450 21.02 26.52 -7.45
C GLN A 450 20.27 25.23 -7.09
N LEU A 451 19.90 24.42 -8.09
CA LEU A 451 19.11 23.21 -7.88
C LEU A 451 19.86 22.22 -6.99
N GLN A 452 21.15 22.01 -7.24
CA GLN A 452 22.00 21.15 -6.43
C GLN A 452 22.09 21.68 -4.99
N ALA A 453 22.36 22.97 -4.80
CA ALA A 453 22.54 23.57 -3.48
C ALA A 453 21.28 23.43 -2.59
N PHE A 454 20.09 23.64 -3.16
CA PHE A 454 18.82 23.51 -2.43
C PHE A 454 18.52 22.07 -2.01
N HIS A 455 18.74 21.09 -2.90
CA HIS A 455 18.41 19.70 -2.63
C HIS A 455 19.51 18.95 -1.88
N PHE A 456 20.73 19.52 -1.80
CA PHE A 456 21.88 18.84 -1.23
C PHE A 456 21.54 18.23 0.13
N ASN A 457 20.92 18.98 1.05
CA ASN A 457 20.61 18.54 2.44
C ASN A 457 19.29 17.79 2.63
N MET A 458 18.54 17.52 1.56
CA MET A 458 17.22 16.89 1.65
C MET A 458 17.25 15.36 1.65
N ASN A 459 18.42 14.75 1.47
CA ASN A 459 18.62 13.29 1.39
C ASN A 459 17.70 12.58 0.38
N ILE A 460 17.42 13.23 -0.75
CA ILE A 460 16.59 12.67 -1.82
C ILE A 460 17.39 11.56 -2.53
N THR A 461 16.82 10.36 -2.59
CA THR A 461 17.41 9.19 -3.24
C THR A 461 16.86 9.04 -4.66
N ASP A 462 17.48 8.18 -5.48
CA ASP A 462 16.93 7.83 -6.80
C ASP A 462 15.50 7.27 -6.71
N PHE A 463 15.21 6.52 -5.64
CA PHE A 463 13.87 6.00 -5.36
C PHE A 463 12.84 7.13 -5.16
N HIS A 464 13.19 8.16 -4.39
CA HIS A 464 12.32 9.32 -4.19
C HIS A 464 12.12 10.10 -5.50
N PHE A 465 13.18 10.30 -6.29
CA PHE A 465 13.09 10.98 -7.58
C PHE A 465 12.25 10.19 -8.60
N ASP A 466 12.38 8.87 -8.63
CA ASP A 466 11.56 7.98 -9.48
C ASP A 466 10.08 8.08 -9.11
N ALA A 467 9.75 8.08 -7.82
CA ALA A 467 8.38 8.26 -7.35
C ALA A 467 7.79 9.63 -7.77
N VAL A 468 8.59 10.70 -7.79
CA VAL A 468 8.16 12.00 -8.34
C VAL A 468 7.94 11.93 -9.85
N LEU A 469 8.84 11.31 -10.62
CA LEU A 469 8.67 11.11 -12.06
C LEU A 469 7.42 10.28 -12.39
N GLU A 470 7.14 9.24 -11.62
CA GLU A 470 5.91 8.44 -11.75
C GLU A 470 4.66 9.30 -11.51
N ASN A 471 4.69 10.21 -10.52
CA ASN A 471 3.61 11.15 -10.28
C ASN A 471 3.47 12.21 -11.40
N ILE A 472 4.58 12.67 -11.99
CA ILE A 472 4.55 13.54 -13.19
C ILE A 472 3.91 12.79 -14.36
N HIS A 473 4.32 11.53 -14.60
CA HIS A 473 3.77 10.70 -15.68
C HIS A 473 2.28 10.43 -15.50
N ALA A 474 1.86 10.08 -14.27
CA ALA A 474 0.45 9.91 -13.93
C ALA A 474 -0.35 11.20 -14.16
N ALA A 475 0.21 12.35 -13.82
CA ALA A 475 -0.42 13.65 -14.04
C ALA A 475 -0.61 13.96 -15.54
N CYS A 476 0.39 13.68 -16.37
CA CYS A 476 0.27 13.80 -17.83
C CYS A 476 -0.86 12.91 -18.38
N GLY A 477 -0.96 11.67 -17.88
CA GLY A 477 -2.02 10.74 -18.28
C GLY A 477 -3.42 11.16 -17.82
N VAL A 478 -3.53 11.78 -16.64
CA VAL A 478 -4.79 12.33 -16.11
C VAL A 478 -5.25 13.57 -16.87
N LEU A 479 -4.31 14.35 -17.39
CA LEU A 479 -4.55 15.55 -18.22
C LEU A 479 -4.69 15.23 -19.72
N GLU A 480 -4.63 13.95 -20.09
CA GLU A 480 -4.76 13.47 -21.47
C GLU A 480 -3.77 14.15 -22.45
N LEU A 481 -2.54 14.39 -21.98
CA LEU A 481 -1.46 14.95 -22.81
C LEU A 481 -0.95 13.91 -23.82
N ASP A 482 -0.37 14.41 -24.92
CA ASP A 482 0.21 13.55 -25.97
C ASP A 482 1.28 12.60 -25.40
N GLU A 483 1.19 11.31 -25.74
CA GLU A 483 2.02 10.27 -25.14
C GLU A 483 3.50 10.39 -25.54
N GLU A 484 3.77 10.76 -26.80
CA GLU A 484 5.15 10.98 -27.27
C GLU A 484 5.76 12.22 -26.63
N ALA A 485 5.00 13.33 -26.55
CA ALA A 485 5.45 14.53 -25.87
C ALA A 485 5.66 14.31 -24.36
N SER A 486 4.83 13.48 -23.72
CA SER A 486 4.96 13.13 -22.30
C SER A 486 6.21 12.29 -22.02
N LYS A 487 6.56 11.36 -22.91
CA LYS A 487 7.83 10.61 -22.81
C LYS A 487 9.03 11.54 -22.94
N ASP A 488 8.99 12.44 -23.92
CA ASP A 488 10.05 13.44 -24.12
C ASP A 488 10.15 14.41 -22.92
N PHE A 489 9.02 14.73 -22.29
CA PHE A 489 8.99 15.52 -21.07
C PHE A 489 9.69 14.82 -19.92
N LEU A 490 9.34 13.56 -19.63
CA LEU A 490 9.98 12.78 -18.56
C LEU A 490 11.48 12.60 -18.78
N GLU A 491 11.91 12.38 -20.03
CA GLU A 491 13.33 12.30 -20.38
C GLU A 491 14.07 13.61 -20.07
N VAL A 492 13.47 14.75 -20.45
CA VAL A 492 14.03 16.07 -20.17
C VAL A 492 14.10 16.36 -18.67
N VAL A 493 13.06 16.00 -17.91
CA VAL A 493 13.06 16.11 -16.44
C VAL A 493 14.08 15.17 -15.80
N GLY A 494 14.29 13.98 -16.36
CA GLY A 494 15.29 13.02 -15.91
C GLY A 494 16.73 13.57 -15.91
N LYS A 495 17.04 14.58 -16.75
CA LYS A 495 18.37 15.19 -16.85
C LYS A 495 18.83 15.88 -15.57
N VAL A 496 17.91 16.34 -14.71
CA VAL A 496 18.26 16.99 -13.43
C VAL A 496 18.35 16.01 -12.26
N ARG A 497 18.20 14.70 -12.51
CA ARG A 497 18.29 13.66 -11.48
C ARG A 497 19.58 13.78 -10.69
N SER A 498 20.70 13.84 -11.39
CA SER A 498 22.03 13.91 -10.78
C SER A 498 22.14 15.12 -9.86
N ASP A 499 21.67 16.30 -10.28
CA ASP A 499 21.68 17.52 -9.48
C ASP A 499 20.85 17.40 -8.20
N ILE A 500 19.69 16.71 -8.26
CA ILE A 500 18.80 16.53 -7.10
C ILE A 500 19.29 15.44 -6.14
N THR A 501 19.80 14.31 -6.64
CA THR A 501 20.19 13.15 -5.80
C THR A 501 21.63 13.19 -5.30
N LYS A 502 22.48 14.08 -5.86
CA LYS A 502 23.92 14.19 -5.53
C LYS A 502 24.23 14.28 -4.04
N GLY A 503 23.43 15.04 -3.30
CA GLY A 503 23.63 15.26 -1.87
C GLY A 503 23.54 13.97 -1.06
N CYS A 504 22.61 13.07 -1.41
CA CYS A 504 22.51 11.74 -0.80
C CYS A 504 23.76 10.89 -1.11
N THR A 505 24.18 10.86 -2.38
CA THR A 505 25.31 10.02 -2.83
C THR A 505 26.62 10.44 -2.18
N VAL A 506 26.96 11.72 -2.20
CA VAL A 506 28.22 12.20 -1.62
C VAL A 506 28.25 11.98 -0.11
N ARG A 507 27.19 12.37 0.60
CA ARG A 507 27.18 12.26 2.07
C ARG A 507 27.25 10.82 2.55
N TYR A 508 26.61 9.90 1.83
CA TYR A 508 26.66 8.48 2.17
C TYR A 508 28.09 7.95 2.18
N GLU A 509 28.87 8.31 1.18
CA GLU A 509 30.24 7.83 1.00
C GLU A 509 31.17 8.43 2.07
N ILE A 510 31.00 9.71 2.39
CA ILE A 510 31.72 10.37 3.49
C ILE A 510 31.36 9.71 4.82
N ALA A 511 30.07 9.47 5.07
CA ALA A 511 29.61 8.84 6.30
C ALA A 511 30.13 7.41 6.44
N MET A 512 30.16 6.62 5.35
CA MET A 512 30.76 5.29 5.32
C MET A 512 32.25 5.32 5.65
N GLN A 513 33.00 6.25 5.06
CA GLN A 513 34.44 6.39 5.34
C GLN A 513 34.69 6.73 6.81
N LYS A 514 33.90 7.64 7.39
CA LYS A 514 33.99 7.99 8.81
C LYS A 514 33.56 6.86 9.74
N ALA A 515 32.51 6.10 9.39
CA ALA A 515 32.12 4.92 10.15
C ALA A 515 33.20 3.82 10.15
N GLN A 516 34.01 3.74 9.09
CA GLN A 516 35.14 2.81 8.98
C GLN A 516 36.45 3.36 9.58
N ALA A 517 36.52 4.65 9.89
CA ALA A 517 37.69 5.28 10.45
C ALA A 517 37.87 4.88 11.93
N SER A 518 39.10 4.53 12.31
CA SER A 518 39.44 4.22 13.70
C SER A 518 39.97 5.47 14.43
N GLY A 519 39.61 5.64 15.71
CA GLY A 519 40.01 6.77 16.54
C GLY A 519 38.97 7.89 16.62
N THR A 520 39.35 9.06 17.12
CA THR A 520 38.43 10.17 17.47
C THR A 520 37.68 10.80 16.29
N ASP A 521 38.05 10.45 15.06
CA ASP A 521 37.42 10.94 13.84
C ASP A 521 36.22 10.09 13.38
N GLY A 522 36.00 8.92 14.02
CA GLY A 522 34.89 8.03 13.72
C GLY A 522 33.56 8.50 14.31
N LEU A 523 32.45 8.24 13.62
CA LEU A 523 31.11 8.72 14.02
C LEU A 523 30.68 8.21 15.41
N PHE A 524 31.00 6.95 15.72
CA PHE A 524 30.76 6.37 17.04
C PHE A 524 31.52 7.12 18.17
N GLU A 525 32.80 7.42 17.96
CA GLU A 525 33.61 8.16 18.95
C GLU A 525 33.17 9.63 19.06
N GLN A 526 32.77 10.26 17.94
CA GLN A 526 32.26 11.65 17.94
C GLN A 526 30.94 11.81 18.67
N LEU A 527 30.09 10.77 18.69
CA LEU A 527 28.86 10.77 19.47
C LEU A 527 29.11 10.53 20.97
N GLY A 528 30.31 10.10 21.36
CA GLY A 528 30.68 9.81 22.74
C GLY A 528 30.72 8.31 23.10
N GLY A 529 30.87 7.43 22.10
CA GLY A 529 30.93 5.98 22.31
C GLY A 529 29.61 5.41 22.83
N ASP A 530 29.69 4.39 23.70
CA ASP A 530 28.50 3.69 24.23
C ASP A 530 27.57 4.62 25.02
N ASP A 531 28.14 5.47 25.90
CA ASP A 531 27.37 6.46 26.69
C ASP A 531 26.65 7.47 25.78
N GLY A 532 27.31 7.86 24.69
CA GLY A 532 26.76 8.74 23.66
C GLY A 532 25.57 8.12 22.93
N ILE A 533 25.69 6.84 22.55
CA ILE A 533 24.62 6.08 21.89
C ILE A 533 23.42 5.90 22.81
N GLU A 534 23.64 5.50 24.07
CA GLU A 534 22.56 5.33 25.04
C GLU A 534 21.79 6.65 25.23
N GLY A 535 22.53 7.75 25.43
CA GLY A 535 21.93 9.08 25.56
C GLY A 535 21.19 9.55 24.31
N PHE A 536 21.70 9.25 23.12
CA PHE A 536 21.01 9.56 21.85
C PHE A 536 19.71 8.76 21.71
N VAL A 537 19.73 7.46 22.01
CA VAL A 537 18.55 6.60 21.92
C VAL A 537 17.49 7.04 22.93
N ASP A 538 17.88 7.45 24.14
CA ASP A 538 16.93 7.95 25.13
C ASP A 538 16.18 9.20 24.67
N ASP A 539 16.90 10.20 24.15
CA ASP A 539 16.30 11.42 23.58
C ASP A 539 15.38 11.10 22.40
N LEU A 540 15.82 10.22 21.50
CA LEU A 540 15.05 9.79 20.34
C LEU A 540 13.70 9.21 20.76
N TYR A 541 13.69 8.35 21.78
CA TYR A 541 12.44 7.74 22.25
C TYR A 541 11.52 8.71 22.97
N GLN A 542 12.06 9.74 23.63
CA GLN A 542 11.25 10.83 24.15
C GLN A 542 10.52 11.57 23.02
N LEU A 543 11.23 11.89 21.93
CA LEU A 543 10.64 12.51 20.75
C LEU A 543 9.61 11.60 20.05
N ILE A 544 9.90 10.30 19.93
CA ILE A 544 9.00 9.31 19.30
C ILE A 544 7.66 9.24 20.04
N GLN A 545 7.64 9.32 21.38
CA GLN A 545 6.41 9.23 22.16
C GLN A 545 5.49 10.44 21.94
N GLU A 546 6.05 11.59 21.58
CA GLU A 546 5.30 12.82 21.30
C GLU A 546 4.81 12.88 19.84
N ASP A 547 5.48 12.20 18.90
CA ASP A 547 5.19 12.28 17.48
C ASP A 547 3.96 11.42 17.07
N PRO A 548 2.83 12.03 16.66
CA PRO A 548 1.63 11.30 16.29
C PRO A 548 1.78 10.41 15.05
N ARG A 549 2.81 10.64 14.20
CA ARG A 549 3.08 9.88 12.98
C ARG A 549 3.61 8.48 13.28
N ILE A 550 4.36 8.31 14.38
CA ILE A 550 5.07 7.05 14.67
C ILE A 550 4.88 6.51 16.09
N LYS A 551 4.35 7.28 17.06
CA LYS A 551 4.19 6.83 18.46
C LYS A 551 3.42 5.51 18.61
N LEU A 552 2.48 5.23 17.70
CA LEU A 552 1.66 4.01 17.73
C LEU A 552 2.48 2.74 17.49
N PHE A 553 3.60 2.81 16.78
CA PHE A 553 4.48 1.64 16.57
C PHE A 553 5.20 1.21 17.86
N PHE A 554 5.21 2.07 18.88
CA PHE A 554 5.96 1.86 20.12
C PHE A 554 5.07 1.76 21.37
N SER A 555 3.73 1.81 21.22
CA SER A 555 2.80 1.69 22.34
C SER A 555 2.63 0.23 22.79
N GLY A 556 2.79 -0.04 24.09
CA GLY A 556 2.64 -1.39 24.68
C GLY A 556 3.89 -2.26 24.63
N SER A 557 5.00 -1.73 24.11
CA SER A 557 6.29 -2.44 24.00
C SER A 557 7.16 -2.30 25.26
N LYS A 558 8.06 -3.27 25.49
CA LYS A 558 9.13 -3.14 26.48
C LYS A 558 10.21 -2.20 25.94
N LEU A 559 9.98 -0.90 26.11
CA LEU A 559 10.82 0.16 25.53
C LEU A 559 12.30 -0.02 25.87
N ASP A 560 12.64 -0.39 27.11
CA ASP A 560 14.03 -0.58 27.52
C ASP A 560 14.76 -1.65 26.70
N THR A 561 14.08 -2.74 26.34
CA THR A 561 14.67 -3.80 25.52
C THR A 561 14.87 -3.33 24.07
N ILE A 562 13.91 -2.56 23.54
CA ILE A 562 14.03 -2.05 22.16
C ILE A 562 15.12 -0.99 22.08
N LYS A 563 15.19 -0.08 23.06
CA LYS A 563 16.25 0.92 23.18
C LYS A 563 17.63 0.27 23.18
N ALA A 564 17.82 -0.76 24.02
CA ALA A 564 19.10 -1.49 24.08
C ALA A 564 19.47 -2.12 22.73
N SER A 565 18.57 -2.91 22.12
CA SER A 565 18.85 -3.56 20.83
C SER A 565 19.02 -2.57 19.67
N GLN A 566 18.27 -1.47 19.66
CA GLN A 566 18.41 -0.44 18.64
C GLN A 566 19.71 0.36 18.84
N GLY A 567 20.10 0.61 20.09
CA GLY A 567 21.39 1.22 20.45
C GLY A 567 22.56 0.38 19.95
N GLU A 568 22.57 -0.93 20.22
CA GLU A 568 23.61 -1.84 19.69
C GLU A 568 23.69 -1.79 18.16
N TYR A 569 22.54 -1.81 17.48
CA TYR A 569 22.50 -1.79 16.02
C TYR A 569 23.01 -0.46 15.45
N ILE A 570 22.57 0.67 16.02
CA ILE A 570 23.02 2.00 15.60
C ILE A 570 24.50 2.19 15.91
N ALA A 571 24.99 1.69 17.05
CA ALA A 571 26.41 1.71 17.38
C ALA A 571 27.24 0.97 16.32
N GLN A 572 26.84 -0.24 15.93
CA GLN A 572 27.49 -0.98 14.85
C GLN A 572 27.49 -0.17 13.55
N LEU A 573 26.35 0.41 13.19
CA LEU A 573 26.20 1.19 11.95
C LEU A 573 27.09 2.44 11.93
N LEU A 574 27.34 3.05 13.08
CA LEU A 574 28.20 4.24 13.23
C LEU A 574 29.69 3.91 13.44
N GLY A 575 30.07 2.63 13.43
CA GLY A 575 31.48 2.20 13.48
C GLY A 575 31.94 1.57 14.79
N SER A 576 31.02 1.15 15.67
CA SER A 576 31.38 0.40 16.88
C SER A 576 32.08 -0.92 16.55
N PRO A 577 33.10 -1.34 17.33
CA PRO A 577 33.73 -2.65 17.16
C PRO A 577 32.83 -3.82 17.60
N VAL A 578 31.70 -3.53 18.26
CA VAL A 578 30.75 -4.55 18.73
C VAL A 578 29.70 -4.79 17.64
N GLU A 579 29.60 -6.03 17.19
CA GLU A 579 28.58 -6.45 16.24
C GLU A 579 27.24 -6.72 16.94
N TYR A 580 26.16 -6.27 16.30
CA TYR A 580 24.79 -6.57 16.66
C TYR A 580 24.47 -8.05 16.42
N ILE A 581 24.11 -8.75 17.50
CA ILE A 581 23.82 -10.20 17.49
C ILE A 581 22.30 -10.47 17.46
N GLY A 582 21.48 -9.42 17.34
CA GLY A 582 20.03 -9.53 17.39
C GLY A 582 19.39 -10.05 16.10
N ARG A 583 18.06 -9.92 16.01
CA ARG A 583 17.29 -10.43 14.87
C ARG A 583 17.50 -9.50 13.66
N PRO A 584 17.58 -10.01 12.41
CA PRO A 584 17.68 -9.17 11.22
C PRO A 584 16.54 -8.15 11.16
N LEU A 585 16.84 -6.89 10.82
CA LEU A 585 15.88 -5.78 10.82
C LEU A 585 14.66 -6.09 9.94
N GLU A 586 14.89 -6.65 8.75
CA GLU A 586 13.83 -7.10 7.83
C GLU A 586 12.81 -8.00 8.53
N ARG A 587 13.29 -8.95 9.33
CA ARG A 587 12.42 -9.90 10.03
C ARG A 587 11.66 -9.24 11.17
N VAL A 588 12.27 -8.28 11.85
CA VAL A 588 11.64 -7.55 12.97
C VAL A 588 10.53 -6.63 12.44
N HIS A 589 10.77 -5.94 11.32
CA HIS A 589 9.85 -4.96 10.76
C HIS A 589 8.85 -5.54 9.74
N ALA A 590 9.03 -6.77 9.25
CA ALA A 590 8.12 -7.42 8.30
C ALA A 590 6.65 -7.54 8.77
N VAL A 591 6.40 -7.53 10.08
CA VAL A 591 5.04 -7.54 10.65
C VAL A 591 4.50 -6.14 10.94
N LEU A 592 5.37 -5.14 10.88
CA LEU A 592 5.05 -3.75 11.15
C LEU A 592 4.69 -3.08 9.82
N GLN A 593 3.58 -2.36 9.81
CA GLN A 593 3.11 -1.64 8.63
C GLN A 593 3.84 -0.28 8.50
N VAL A 594 5.18 -0.31 8.55
CA VAL A 594 6.03 0.88 8.40
C VAL A 594 6.10 1.24 6.93
N SER A 595 5.76 2.49 6.60
CA SER A 595 5.82 3.05 5.24
C SER A 595 7.03 3.98 5.14
N ASP A 596 7.42 4.39 3.92
CA ASP A 596 8.50 5.37 3.73
C ASP A 596 8.23 6.65 4.53
N TYR A 597 6.99 7.18 4.50
CA TYR A 597 6.56 8.31 5.33
C TYR A 597 6.84 8.14 6.84
N HIS A 598 6.63 6.94 7.39
CA HIS A 598 6.92 6.67 8.80
C HIS A 598 8.44 6.64 9.06
N PHE A 599 9.22 6.10 8.12
CA PHE A 599 10.67 6.05 8.23
C PHE A 599 11.31 7.44 8.08
N ASP A 600 10.79 8.29 7.19
CA ASP A 600 11.21 9.69 7.06
C ASP A 600 10.97 10.46 8.37
N ALA A 601 9.80 10.27 8.98
CA ALA A 601 9.51 10.85 10.29
C ALA A 601 10.49 10.35 11.36
N PHE A 602 10.84 9.06 11.35
CA PHE A 602 11.86 8.51 12.25
C PHE A 602 13.24 9.17 12.04
N LEU A 603 13.70 9.32 10.80
CA LEU A 603 14.98 10.00 10.50
C LEU A 603 14.98 11.47 10.91
N GLU A 604 13.85 12.17 10.77
CA GLU A 604 13.67 13.53 11.27
C GLU A 604 13.91 13.61 12.78
N LEU A 605 13.35 12.67 13.54
CA LEU A 605 13.55 12.62 14.99
C LEU A 605 14.97 12.22 15.37
N CYS A 606 15.61 11.30 14.62
CA CYS A 606 17.02 10.98 14.80
C CYS A 606 17.90 12.23 14.64
N ARG A 607 17.67 13.04 13.60
CA ARG A 607 18.40 14.30 13.42
C ARG A 607 18.22 15.25 14.60
N LYS A 608 16.98 15.41 15.07
CA LYS A 608 16.68 16.26 16.25
C LYS A 608 17.42 15.78 17.50
N ALA A 609 17.41 14.48 17.77
CA ALA A 609 18.10 13.91 18.93
C ALA A 609 19.63 14.06 18.83
N LEU A 610 20.23 13.85 17.65
CA LEU A 610 21.68 14.05 17.45
C LEU A 610 22.09 15.53 17.66
N LEU A 611 21.31 16.48 17.14
CA LEU A 611 21.56 17.91 17.37
C LEU A 611 21.42 18.30 18.85
N GLN A 612 20.47 17.70 19.57
CA GLN A 612 20.31 17.92 21.02
C GLN A 612 21.52 17.43 21.85
N ARG A 613 22.28 16.48 21.31
CA ARG A 613 23.53 15.98 21.89
C ARG A 613 24.77 16.80 21.50
N GLY A 614 24.60 17.87 20.71
CA GLY A 614 25.67 18.81 20.39
C GLY A 614 26.52 18.44 19.19
N LEU A 615 26.11 17.47 18.38
CA LEU A 615 26.72 17.21 17.07
C LEU A 615 26.46 18.39 16.14
N ASP A 616 27.45 18.73 15.31
CA ASP A 616 27.25 19.73 14.25
C ASP A 616 26.35 19.18 13.13
N GLU A 617 25.84 20.08 12.28
CA GLU A 617 24.93 19.71 11.19
C GLU A 617 25.55 18.71 10.20
N SER A 618 26.86 18.81 9.92
CA SER A 618 27.53 17.90 8.99
C SER A 618 27.59 16.48 9.56
N THR A 619 28.02 16.34 10.82
CA THR A 619 28.12 15.04 11.49
C THR A 619 26.73 14.42 11.71
N THR A 620 25.73 15.23 12.06
CA THR A 620 24.32 14.80 12.16
C THR A 620 23.80 14.24 10.84
N ASP A 621 24.07 14.94 9.74
CA ASP A 621 23.68 14.50 8.41
C ASP A 621 24.36 13.19 8.01
N GLU A 622 25.64 13.01 8.35
CA GLU A 622 26.39 11.77 8.10
C GLU A 622 25.75 10.57 8.83
N CYS A 623 25.41 10.73 10.12
CA CYS A 623 24.68 9.71 10.88
C CYS A 623 23.31 9.39 10.27
N ALA A 624 22.55 10.43 9.90
CA ALA A 624 21.21 10.25 9.32
C ALA A 624 21.24 9.54 7.96
N VAL A 625 22.29 9.75 7.16
CA VAL A 625 22.45 9.08 5.86
C VAL A 625 22.84 7.61 6.02
N LEU A 626 23.58 7.25 7.07
CA LEU A 626 23.79 5.83 7.39
C LEU A 626 22.49 5.18 7.85
N LEU A 627 21.71 5.83 8.71
CA LEU A 627 20.40 5.32 9.11
C LEU A 627 19.45 5.15 7.92
N GLU A 628 19.53 6.01 6.90
CA GLU A 628 18.78 5.88 5.64
C GLU A 628 19.05 4.57 4.90
N THR A 629 20.23 3.95 5.02
CA THR A 629 20.51 2.69 4.31
C THR A 629 19.68 1.53 4.81
N GLU A 630 19.17 1.64 6.04
CA GLU A 630 18.31 0.63 6.65
C GLU A 630 16.86 0.73 6.21
N ARG A 631 16.51 1.72 5.39
CA ARG A 631 15.14 1.92 4.95
C ARG A 631 14.58 0.69 4.24
N SER A 632 15.34 0.02 3.38
CA SER A 632 14.87 -1.23 2.73
C SER A 632 14.65 -2.38 3.70
N ASN A 633 15.33 -2.34 4.84
CA ASN A 633 15.26 -3.37 5.87
C ASN A 633 14.14 -3.09 6.89
N VAL A 634 13.61 -1.87 6.92
CA VAL A 634 12.59 -1.44 7.88
C VAL A 634 11.23 -1.18 7.22
N VAL A 635 11.22 -0.54 6.04
CA VAL A 635 9.98 -0.23 5.32
C VAL A 635 9.41 -1.49 4.70
N ASN A 636 8.12 -1.72 4.89
CA ASN A 636 7.45 -2.87 4.31
C ASN A 636 7.40 -2.72 2.76
N PRO A 637 7.91 -3.71 2.00
CA PRO A 637 7.97 -3.66 0.54
C PRO A 637 6.62 -3.44 -0.15
N ASP A 638 5.51 -3.82 0.48
CA ASP A 638 4.18 -3.64 -0.12
C ASP A 638 3.75 -2.17 -0.15
N PHE A 639 4.20 -1.32 0.78
CA PHE A 639 3.97 0.13 0.70
C PHE A 639 4.80 0.81 -0.40
N ARG A 640 5.87 0.16 -0.88
CA ARG A 640 6.66 0.65 -2.01
C ARG A 640 6.04 0.32 -3.36
N LYS A 641 5.09 -0.63 -3.41
CA LYS A 641 4.26 -0.90 -4.59
C LYS A 641 3.10 0.09 -4.59
N HIS A 642 3.34 1.28 -5.16
CA HIS A 642 2.34 2.34 -5.21
C HIS A 642 1.85 2.57 -6.64
N ASP A 643 0.53 2.67 -6.82
CA ASP A 643 -0.08 3.05 -8.09
C ASP A 643 -0.37 4.56 -8.07
N ALA A 644 0.60 5.36 -8.53
CA ALA A 644 0.47 6.81 -8.57
C ALA A 644 -0.78 7.28 -9.37
N ARG A 645 -1.18 6.53 -10.41
CA ARG A 645 -2.35 6.88 -11.23
C ARG A 645 -3.65 6.64 -10.48
N ALA A 646 -3.78 5.50 -9.79
CA ALA A 646 -4.94 5.22 -8.96
C ALA A 646 -5.05 6.21 -7.79
N THR A 647 -3.91 6.55 -7.16
CA THR A 647 -3.85 7.53 -6.07
C THR A 647 -4.26 8.92 -6.53
N GLN A 648 -3.76 9.38 -7.68
CA GLN A 648 -4.17 10.67 -8.26
C GLN A 648 -5.64 10.69 -8.69
N ALA A 649 -6.18 9.57 -9.20
CA ALA A 649 -7.59 9.46 -9.51
C ALA A 649 -8.47 9.56 -8.24
N ALA A 650 -8.07 8.85 -7.17
CA ALA A 650 -8.76 8.87 -5.89
C ALA A 650 -8.65 10.23 -5.17
N SER A 651 -7.50 10.91 -5.24
CA SER A 651 -7.30 12.23 -4.61
C SER A 651 -8.07 13.36 -5.30
N ARG A 652 -8.52 13.15 -6.55
CA ARG A 652 -9.45 14.06 -7.24
C ARG A 652 -10.91 13.84 -6.86
N GLU A 653 -11.26 12.68 -6.30
CA GLU A 653 -12.60 12.48 -5.74
C GLU A 653 -12.72 13.30 -4.46
N LYS A 654 -13.56 14.35 -4.50
CA LYS A 654 -13.90 15.11 -3.30
C LYS A 654 -14.45 14.14 -2.26
N SER A 655 -13.92 14.21 -1.04
CA SER A 655 -14.41 13.40 0.08
C SER A 655 -15.91 13.60 0.28
N LEU A 656 -16.60 12.65 0.93
CA LEU A 656 -18.01 12.85 1.28
C LEU A 656 -18.18 14.12 2.14
N PHE A 657 -17.19 14.46 2.97
CA PHE A 657 -17.12 15.72 3.71
C PHE A 657 -17.11 16.96 2.80
N ASP A 658 -16.24 16.98 1.79
CA ASP A 658 -16.11 18.12 0.87
C ASP A 658 -17.32 18.25 -0.05
N ARG A 659 -17.88 17.11 -0.48
CA ARG A 659 -19.12 17.04 -1.27
C ARG A 659 -20.34 17.51 -0.47
N LEU A 660 -20.33 17.31 0.85
CA LEU A 660 -21.39 17.76 1.76
C LEU A 660 -21.34 19.29 1.99
N GLY A 661 -20.20 19.92 1.73
CA GLY A 661 -19.97 21.35 1.97
C GLY A 661 -19.15 21.67 3.23
N GLY A 662 -18.42 20.68 3.76
CA GLY A 662 -17.44 20.85 4.83
C GLY A 662 -18.03 21.02 6.23
N GLY A 663 -17.19 21.50 7.16
CA GLY A 663 -17.47 21.46 8.60
C GLY A 663 -18.69 22.28 9.03
N GLN A 664 -18.95 23.41 8.37
CA GLN A 664 -20.08 24.28 8.71
C GLN A 664 -21.43 23.63 8.33
N VAL A 665 -21.49 23.01 7.14
CA VAL A 665 -22.70 22.31 6.70
C VAL A 665 -22.93 21.06 7.55
N LEU A 666 -21.86 20.34 7.89
CA LEU A 666 -21.93 19.19 8.79
C LEU A 666 -22.40 19.56 10.19
N SER A 667 -21.89 20.64 10.79
CA SER A 667 -22.34 21.13 12.10
C SER A 667 -23.84 21.52 12.08
N THR A 668 -24.29 22.12 10.97
CA THR A 668 -25.71 22.45 10.76
C THR A 668 -26.57 21.19 10.64
N PHE A 669 -26.12 20.20 9.87
CA PHE A 669 -26.75 18.89 9.76
C PHE A 669 -26.95 18.22 11.12
N VAL A 670 -25.86 18.10 11.89
CA VAL A 670 -25.89 17.48 13.22
C VAL A 670 -26.81 18.26 14.15
N SER A 671 -26.75 19.59 14.12
CA SER A 671 -27.61 20.43 14.95
C SER A 671 -29.09 20.19 14.68
N LYS A 672 -29.52 20.23 13.41
CA LYS A 672 -30.90 19.98 13.00
C LYS A 672 -31.38 18.56 13.33
N ALA A 673 -30.51 17.56 13.14
CA ALA A 673 -30.83 16.17 13.46
C ALA A 673 -31.12 16.00 14.96
N TYR A 674 -30.28 16.57 15.82
CA TYR A 674 -30.50 16.50 17.27
C TYR A 674 -31.69 17.34 17.75
N ASP A 675 -31.99 18.47 17.11
CA ASP A 675 -33.19 19.25 17.44
C ASP A 675 -34.47 18.45 17.17
N LYS A 676 -34.54 17.77 16.02
CA LYS A 676 -35.65 16.84 15.72
C LYS A 676 -35.66 15.60 16.61
N ALA A 677 -34.49 15.09 16.99
CA ALA A 677 -34.41 13.94 17.91
C ALA A 677 -34.93 14.24 19.32
N ILE A 678 -34.83 15.49 19.79
CA ILE A 678 -35.40 15.90 21.08
C ILE A 678 -36.93 15.94 21.04
N GLU A 679 -37.51 16.15 19.86
CA GLU A 679 -38.97 16.15 19.67
C GLU A 679 -39.53 14.75 19.41
N ASP A 680 -38.71 13.82 18.91
CA ASP A 680 -39.13 12.45 18.60
C ASP A 680 -39.48 11.66 19.88
N PRO A 681 -40.72 11.15 20.02
CA PRO A 681 -41.16 10.43 21.21
C PRO A 681 -40.30 9.21 21.57
N ARG A 682 -39.59 8.61 20.61
CA ARG A 682 -38.75 7.42 20.80
C ARG A 682 -37.34 7.77 21.32
N LEU A 683 -36.89 9.02 21.15
CA LEU A 683 -35.53 9.46 21.50
C LEU A 683 -35.50 10.47 22.63
N ARG A 684 -36.60 11.21 22.80
CA ARG A 684 -36.73 12.30 23.74
C ARG A 684 -36.36 11.92 25.17
N SER A 685 -36.77 10.74 25.64
CA SER A 685 -36.48 10.23 27.00
C SER A 685 -34.96 10.08 27.27
N LEU A 686 -34.18 9.74 26.26
CA LEU A 686 -32.72 9.54 26.32
C LEU A 686 -31.95 10.88 26.26
N LEU A 687 -32.48 11.85 25.52
CA LEU A 687 -31.85 13.16 25.29
C LEU A 687 -32.23 14.21 26.34
N GLU A 688 -33.43 14.15 26.92
CA GLU A 688 -33.90 15.11 27.94
C GLU A 688 -33.03 15.13 29.20
N LYS A 689 -32.54 13.96 29.65
CA LYS A 689 -31.61 13.85 30.80
C LYS A 689 -30.27 14.52 30.54
N ASN A 690 -29.87 14.64 29.27
CA ASN A 690 -28.60 15.18 28.83
C ASN A 690 -28.72 16.59 28.23
N LYS A 691 -29.84 17.29 28.44
CA LYS A 691 -30.13 18.60 27.84
C LYS A 691 -29.06 19.65 28.14
N ALA A 692 -28.42 19.58 29.31
CA ALA A 692 -27.31 20.46 29.69
C ALA A 692 -26.00 20.21 28.91
N ARG A 693 -25.84 19.02 28.32
CA ARG A 693 -24.63 18.58 27.57
C ARG A 693 -24.87 18.49 26.06
N ILE A 694 -26.07 18.83 25.59
CA ILE A 694 -26.48 18.62 24.19
C ILE A 694 -25.57 19.33 23.19
N THR A 695 -25.10 20.53 23.52
CA THR A 695 -24.17 21.31 22.69
C THR A 695 -22.84 20.55 22.53
N THR A 696 -22.27 20.07 23.63
CA THR A 696 -21.04 19.26 23.62
C THR A 696 -21.22 17.94 22.85
N ILE A 697 -22.40 17.33 22.95
CA ILE A 697 -22.73 16.10 22.19
C ILE A 697 -22.79 16.40 20.68
N LYS A 698 -23.41 17.52 20.27
CA LYS A 698 -23.43 17.97 18.87
C LYS A 698 -22.02 18.21 18.32
N ASP A 699 -21.13 18.83 19.10
CA ASP A 699 -19.75 19.09 18.68
C ASP A 699 -18.95 17.80 18.51
N ARG A 700 -19.02 16.90 19.50
CA ARG A 700 -18.37 15.57 19.43
C ARG A 700 -18.91 14.74 18.27
N MET A 701 -20.22 14.76 18.04
CA MET A 701 -20.82 14.05 16.91
C MET A 701 -20.41 14.65 15.57
N THR A 702 -20.27 15.97 15.47
CA THR A 702 -19.76 16.65 14.27
C THR A 702 -18.33 16.20 13.97
N GLN A 703 -17.47 16.14 14.99
CA GLN A 703 -16.09 15.67 14.85
C GLN A 703 -16.02 14.20 14.43
N TYR A 704 -16.86 13.35 15.03
CA TYR A 704 -16.89 11.93 14.70
C TYR A 704 -17.40 11.68 13.27
N ILE A 705 -18.51 12.30 12.87
CA ILE A 705 -19.02 12.17 11.51
C ILE A 705 -18.01 12.74 10.51
N ALA A 706 -17.36 13.86 10.81
CA ALA A 706 -16.32 14.43 9.94
C ALA A 706 -15.20 13.41 9.69
N LEU A 707 -14.71 12.73 10.73
CA LEU A 707 -13.71 11.67 10.59
C LEU A 707 -14.23 10.53 9.69
N LEU A 708 -15.46 10.05 9.92
CA LEU A 708 -16.05 8.95 9.16
C LEU A 708 -16.23 9.24 7.67
N ILE A 709 -16.56 10.48 7.31
CA ILE A 709 -16.85 10.87 5.92
C ILE A 709 -15.64 11.51 5.21
N GLY A 710 -14.44 11.39 5.80
CA GLY A 710 -13.17 11.80 5.19
C GLY A 710 -12.77 13.26 5.39
N GLY A 711 -13.32 13.94 6.41
CA GLY A 711 -12.99 15.31 6.79
C GLY A 711 -11.86 15.43 7.82
N PRO A 712 -11.27 16.63 8.00
CA PRO A 712 -10.16 16.87 8.91
C PRO A 712 -10.64 16.88 10.37
N SER A 713 -10.53 15.75 11.07
CA SER A 713 -10.94 15.60 12.47
C SER A 713 -10.03 14.66 13.25
N LYS A 714 -9.89 14.89 14.56
CA LYS A 714 -9.04 14.12 15.49
C LYS A 714 -9.85 13.36 16.56
N TYR A 715 -11.07 12.93 16.23
CA TYR A 715 -11.92 12.19 17.19
C TYR A 715 -11.34 10.79 17.51
N ASP A 716 -11.25 10.42 18.78
CA ASP A 716 -10.85 9.06 19.18
C ASP A 716 -12.05 8.12 19.17
N ALA A 717 -12.07 7.19 18.20
CA ALA A 717 -13.14 6.20 18.06
C ALA A 717 -13.34 5.32 19.32
N LYS A 718 -12.32 5.18 20.17
CA LYS A 718 -12.42 4.42 21.43
C LYS A 718 -13.39 5.05 22.44
N GLU A 719 -13.70 6.34 22.32
CA GLU A 719 -14.64 7.02 23.23
C GLU A 719 -16.11 6.68 23.00
N LEU A 720 -16.47 6.12 21.83
CA LEU A 720 -17.87 5.98 21.44
C LEU A 720 -18.62 4.90 22.25
N ARG A 721 -18.03 3.71 22.41
CA ARG A 721 -18.64 2.59 23.15
C ARG A 721 -18.86 2.92 24.62
N PRO A 722 -17.86 3.41 25.39
CA PRO A 722 -18.06 3.73 26.80
C PRO A 722 -19.14 4.80 27.01
N ALA A 723 -19.26 5.76 26.09
CA ALA A 723 -20.28 6.81 26.17
C ALA A 723 -21.71 6.28 26.02
N HIS A 724 -21.92 5.20 25.26
CA HIS A 724 -23.23 4.60 25.01
C HIS A 724 -23.50 3.34 25.83
N TYR A 725 -22.48 2.69 26.41
CA TYR A 725 -22.63 1.41 27.10
C TYR A 725 -23.68 1.48 28.20
N GLY A 726 -23.61 2.48 29.09
CA GLY A 726 -24.57 2.67 30.18
C GLY A 726 -25.93 3.22 29.76
N LEU A 727 -26.13 3.54 28.48
CA LEU A 727 -27.41 3.99 27.94
C LEU A 727 -28.21 2.78 27.45
N ASN A 728 -29.54 2.82 27.61
CA ASN A 728 -30.43 1.79 27.06
C ASN A 728 -30.82 2.12 25.61
N VAL A 729 -29.81 2.41 24.79
CA VAL A 729 -30.00 2.62 23.35
C VAL A 729 -30.10 1.25 22.68
N ASN A 730 -31.27 0.94 22.13
CA ASN A 730 -31.52 -0.28 21.37
C ASN A 730 -31.64 0.06 19.87
N ASP A 731 -31.84 -0.95 19.02
CA ASP A 731 -31.90 -0.74 17.57
C ASP A 731 -33.04 0.18 17.15
N ARG A 732 -34.17 0.14 17.87
CA ARG A 732 -35.30 1.04 17.61
C ARG A 732 -34.91 2.50 17.78
N HIS A 733 -34.15 2.81 18.83
CA HIS A 733 -33.61 4.15 19.06
C HIS A 733 -32.59 4.53 17.98
N PHE A 734 -31.67 3.63 17.64
CA PHE A 734 -30.68 3.89 16.60
C PHE A 734 -31.32 4.16 15.23
N ASP A 735 -32.32 3.36 14.85
CA ASP A 735 -33.06 3.51 13.60
C ASP A 735 -33.89 4.79 13.56
N ALA A 736 -34.50 5.18 14.68
CA ALA A 736 -35.18 6.47 14.79
C ALA A 736 -34.20 7.63 14.52
N MET A 737 -32.99 7.58 15.10
CA MET A 737 -31.97 8.62 14.89
C MET A 737 -31.48 8.66 13.44
N LEU A 738 -31.20 7.50 12.82
CA LEU A 738 -30.80 7.44 11.42
C LEU A 738 -31.91 7.93 10.48
N GLY A 739 -33.17 7.60 10.77
CA GLY A 739 -34.32 8.09 10.00
C GLY A 739 -34.43 9.62 10.06
N ILE A 740 -34.22 10.21 11.24
CA ILE A 740 -34.18 11.66 11.41
C ILE A 740 -33.00 12.26 10.63
N MET A 741 -31.80 11.70 10.75
CA MET A 741 -30.62 12.16 10.01
C MET A 741 -30.85 12.14 8.49
N LEU A 742 -31.36 11.03 7.96
CA LEU A 742 -31.70 10.91 6.53
C LEU A 742 -32.76 11.94 6.11
N GLY A 743 -33.79 12.13 6.94
CA GLY A 743 -34.83 13.13 6.72
C GLY A 743 -34.29 14.56 6.70
N VAL A 744 -33.35 14.90 7.59
CA VAL A 744 -32.69 16.22 7.60
C VAL A 744 -31.88 16.43 6.33
N LEU A 745 -31.07 15.45 5.90
CA LEU A 745 -30.27 15.55 4.67
C LEU A 745 -31.17 15.80 3.46
N ILE A 746 -32.23 15.00 3.28
CA ILE A 746 -33.09 15.07 2.09
C ILE A 746 -34.04 16.28 2.14
N VAL A 747 -34.77 16.45 3.25
CA VAL A 747 -35.89 17.41 3.35
C VAL A 747 -35.40 18.79 3.76
N ASP A 748 -34.59 18.88 4.81
CA ASP A 748 -34.23 20.18 5.40
C ASP A 748 -32.98 20.80 4.77
N MET A 749 -32.16 19.99 4.10
CA MET A 749 -30.91 20.42 3.46
C MET A 749 -30.93 20.26 1.94
N GLY A 750 -31.95 19.60 1.37
CA GLY A 750 -32.09 19.44 -0.08
C GLY A 750 -30.98 18.61 -0.73
N ILE A 751 -30.31 17.75 0.03
CA ILE A 751 -29.23 16.90 -0.47
C ILE A 751 -29.84 15.79 -1.32
N ASP A 752 -29.21 15.54 -2.48
CA ASP A 752 -29.61 14.46 -3.38
C ASP A 752 -29.66 13.11 -2.64
N ARG A 753 -30.70 12.32 -2.92
CA ARG A 753 -30.96 11.06 -2.20
C ARG A 753 -29.84 10.03 -2.39
N ARG A 754 -29.21 9.99 -3.57
CA ARG A 754 -28.08 9.08 -3.80
C ARG A 754 -26.91 9.46 -2.91
N PHE A 755 -26.61 10.75 -2.84
CA PHE A 755 -25.54 11.26 -2.01
C PHE A 755 -25.84 11.12 -0.50
N ALA A 756 -27.07 11.40 -0.06
CA ALA A 756 -27.48 11.17 1.33
C ALA A 756 -27.31 9.71 1.75
N ARG A 757 -27.58 8.75 0.85
CA ARG A 757 -27.35 7.31 1.12
C ARG A 757 -25.88 6.96 1.29
N GLU A 758 -24.98 7.59 0.53
CA GLU A 758 -23.54 7.40 0.72
C GLU A 758 -23.12 7.84 2.13
N VAL A 759 -23.62 8.99 2.61
CA VAL A 759 -23.40 9.45 3.98
C VAL A 759 -24.00 8.50 5.02
N MET A 760 -25.24 8.04 4.81
CA MET A 760 -25.87 7.10 5.74
C MET A 760 -25.18 5.74 5.78
N LYS A 761 -24.66 5.24 4.64
CA LYS A 761 -23.89 3.99 4.57
C LYS A 761 -22.63 4.09 5.44
N ALA A 762 -21.96 5.23 5.46
CA ALA A 762 -20.80 5.47 6.31
C ALA A 762 -21.13 5.45 7.82
N LEU A 763 -22.38 5.76 8.21
CA LEU A 763 -22.83 5.78 9.61
C LEU A 763 -23.35 4.42 10.13
N GLN A 764 -23.68 3.47 9.25
CA GLN A 764 -24.26 2.17 9.65
C GLN A 764 -23.34 1.28 10.49
N PRO A 765 -22.03 1.15 10.21
CA PRO A 765 -21.15 0.27 10.98
C PRO A 765 -21.11 0.60 12.48
N VAL A 766 -21.40 1.86 12.82
CA VAL A 766 -21.43 2.41 14.16
C VAL A 766 -22.57 1.85 15.01
N ARG A 767 -23.61 1.25 14.40
CA ARG A 767 -24.78 0.70 15.09
C ARG A 767 -24.39 -0.16 16.28
N THR A 768 -23.48 -1.11 16.04
CA THR A 768 -23.00 -2.04 17.06
C THR A 768 -22.40 -1.28 18.24
N ASP A 769 -21.53 -0.31 17.99
CA ASP A 769 -20.84 0.43 19.05
C ASP A 769 -21.80 1.21 19.96
N VAL A 770 -22.95 1.59 19.42
CA VAL A 770 -24.00 2.33 20.12
C VAL A 770 -24.98 1.40 20.85
N THR A 771 -25.35 0.26 20.25
CA THR A 771 -26.40 -0.63 20.80
C THR A 771 -25.88 -1.81 21.64
N ILE A 772 -24.57 -2.09 21.60
CA ILE A 772 -23.97 -3.28 22.24
C ILE A 772 -24.22 -3.34 23.75
N GLY A 773 -24.12 -2.21 24.47
CA GLY A 773 -24.34 -2.17 25.91
C GLY A 773 -25.73 -2.66 26.31
N CYS A 774 -26.77 -2.15 25.63
CA CYS A 774 -28.15 -2.59 25.84
C CYS A 774 -28.33 -4.06 25.43
N THR A 775 -27.77 -4.45 24.28
CA THR A 775 -27.90 -5.79 23.70
C THR A 775 -27.35 -6.88 24.61
N VAL A 776 -26.15 -6.68 25.15
CA VAL A 776 -25.46 -7.64 26.02
C VAL A 776 -26.18 -7.78 27.36
N ARG A 777 -26.57 -6.66 27.99
CA ARG A 777 -27.31 -6.69 29.26
C ARG A 777 -28.62 -7.46 29.12
N MET A 778 -29.38 -7.19 28.05
CA MET A 778 -30.65 -7.87 27.80
C MET A 778 -30.48 -9.36 27.49
N GLN A 779 -29.40 -9.74 26.78
CA GLN A 779 -29.12 -11.14 26.48
C GLN A 779 -28.74 -11.93 27.75
N LEU A 780 -27.85 -11.40 28.57
CA LEU A 780 -27.46 -12.02 29.85
C LEU A 780 -28.65 -12.13 30.81
N ALA A 781 -29.50 -11.10 30.85
CA ALA A 781 -30.75 -11.14 31.60
C ALA A 781 -31.67 -12.26 31.10
N LYS A 782 -31.86 -12.40 29.79
CA LYS A 782 -32.68 -13.46 29.20
C LYS A 782 -32.14 -14.86 29.49
N GLU A 783 -30.83 -15.06 29.36
CA GLU A 783 -30.18 -16.33 29.67
C GLU A 783 -30.35 -16.73 31.14
N ARG A 784 -30.23 -15.77 32.07
CA ARG A 784 -30.50 -16.01 33.50
C ARG A 784 -31.96 -16.41 33.75
N ILE A 785 -32.90 -15.74 33.07
CA ILE A 785 -34.33 -16.06 33.13
C ILE A 785 -34.58 -17.49 32.60
N ASP A 786 -33.96 -17.85 31.48
CA ASP A 786 -34.13 -19.18 30.87
C ASP A 786 -33.44 -20.30 31.66
N ALA A 787 -32.26 -20.04 32.23
CA ALA A 787 -31.51 -20.98 33.09
C ALA A 787 -32.20 -21.21 34.45
N GLY A 788 -32.99 -20.25 34.94
CA GLY A 788 -33.73 -20.32 36.20
C GLY A 788 -35.00 -21.18 36.17
N LYS A 789 -35.30 -21.88 35.07
CA LYS A 789 -36.52 -22.69 34.91
C LYS A 789 -36.67 -23.88 35.87
N GLU A 790 -35.64 -24.22 36.64
CA GLU A 790 -35.79 -25.24 37.70
C GLU A 790 -35.66 -24.68 39.13
N HIS A 791 -35.00 -23.55 39.38
CA HIS A 791 -35.01 -22.90 40.71
C HIS A 791 -34.58 -21.43 40.63
N LEU A 792 -35.55 -20.49 40.62
CA LEU A 792 -35.56 -19.15 41.28
C LEU A 792 -36.48 -18.18 40.52
N PHE A 793 -37.63 -17.90 41.13
CA PHE A 793 -38.59 -16.90 40.68
C PHE A 793 -37.96 -15.49 40.74
N ILE A 794 -38.08 -14.64 39.70
CA ILE A 794 -37.71 -13.21 39.78
C ILE A 794 -38.44 -12.57 40.97
N GLY A 795 -39.74 -12.88 41.10
CA GLY A 795 -40.53 -12.47 42.25
C GLY A 795 -40.00 -12.96 43.60
N SER A 796 -39.37 -14.14 43.71
CA SER A 796 -38.80 -14.59 44.98
C SER A 796 -37.54 -13.82 45.38
N ARG A 797 -36.73 -13.38 44.41
CA ARG A 797 -35.56 -12.53 44.63
C ARG A 797 -35.94 -11.09 44.98
N LEU A 798 -37.13 -10.65 44.55
CA LEU A 798 -37.72 -9.36 44.90
C LEU A 798 -38.56 -9.37 46.19
N GLY A 799 -38.55 -10.45 46.98
CA GLY A 799 -39.28 -10.52 48.25
C GLY A 799 -40.74 -11.00 48.15
N LYS A 800 -41.09 -11.73 47.08
CA LYS A 800 -42.41 -12.32 46.82
C LYS A 800 -43.52 -11.25 46.80
N GLU A 801 -44.69 -11.56 47.35
CA GLU A 801 -45.87 -10.69 47.29
C GLU A 801 -45.66 -9.35 48.01
N GLU A 802 -45.00 -9.35 49.18
CA GLU A 802 -44.76 -8.14 49.96
C GLU A 802 -43.76 -7.19 49.28
N GLY A 803 -42.66 -7.73 48.75
CA GLY A 803 -41.65 -6.94 48.06
C GLY A 803 -42.11 -6.42 46.70
N ILE A 804 -42.86 -7.21 45.92
CA ILE A 804 -43.47 -6.74 44.66
C ILE A 804 -44.54 -5.69 44.94
N THR A 805 -45.36 -5.86 45.99
CA THR A 805 -46.36 -4.84 46.38
C THR A 805 -45.67 -3.53 46.76
N LYS A 806 -44.58 -3.59 47.53
CA LYS A 806 -43.78 -2.40 47.88
C LYS A 806 -43.18 -1.73 46.64
N LEU A 807 -42.62 -2.50 45.72
CA LEU A 807 -42.08 -2.01 44.46
C LEU A 807 -43.17 -1.34 43.60
N VAL A 808 -44.30 -2.01 43.40
CA VAL A 808 -45.42 -1.47 42.60
C VAL A 808 -45.98 -0.21 43.24
N ASN A 809 -46.04 -0.16 44.58
CA ASN A 809 -46.47 1.04 45.28
C ASN A 809 -45.54 2.21 44.98
N GLU A 810 -44.22 2.00 45.11
CA GLU A 810 -43.21 3.00 44.82
C GLU A 810 -43.25 3.46 43.36
N VAL A 811 -43.33 2.53 42.39
CA VAL A 811 -43.42 2.84 40.96
C VAL A 811 -44.64 3.70 40.65
N VAL A 812 -45.79 3.35 41.21
CA VAL A 812 -47.05 4.05 40.97
C VAL A 812 -47.05 5.43 41.63
N ASP A 813 -46.44 5.56 42.82
CA ASP A 813 -46.32 6.84 43.52
C ASP A 813 -45.33 7.79 42.79
N GLN A 814 -44.23 7.25 42.25
CA GLN A 814 -43.32 7.98 41.36
C GLN A 814 -44.01 8.36 40.03
N ALA A 815 -44.79 7.46 39.43
CA ALA A 815 -45.51 7.75 38.19
C ALA A 815 -46.62 8.80 38.36
N ALA A 816 -47.29 8.82 39.52
CA ALA A 816 -48.33 9.80 39.83
C ALA A 816 -47.78 11.22 40.01
N THR A 817 -46.49 11.38 40.32
CA THR A 817 -45.83 12.67 40.48
C THR A 817 -45.00 13.09 39.26
N ASP A 818 -44.72 12.16 38.34
CA ASP A 818 -43.96 12.43 37.12
C ASP A 818 -44.77 13.30 36.14
N PRO A 819 -44.31 14.54 35.83
CA PRO A 819 -45.03 15.43 34.93
C PRO A 819 -45.27 14.87 33.52
N ARG A 820 -44.49 13.87 33.11
CA ARG A 820 -44.59 13.21 31.79
C ARG A 820 -45.77 12.25 31.69
N ILE A 821 -46.18 11.63 32.80
CA ILE A 821 -47.19 10.56 32.80
C ILE A 821 -48.29 10.72 33.86
N LYS A 822 -48.18 11.68 34.79
CA LYS A 822 -49.13 11.88 35.90
C LYS A 822 -50.60 11.95 35.48
N SER A 823 -50.90 12.48 34.29
CA SER A 823 -52.27 12.59 33.76
C SER A 823 -52.92 11.22 33.54
N PHE A 824 -52.14 10.18 33.24
CA PHE A 824 -52.63 8.81 33.05
C PHE A 824 -52.96 8.11 34.39
N PHE A 825 -52.44 8.64 35.50
CA PHE A 825 -52.61 8.07 36.84
C PHE A 825 -53.64 8.84 37.69
N ALA A 826 -54.21 9.93 37.19
CA ALA A 826 -55.20 10.76 37.90
C ALA A 826 -56.65 10.26 37.70
N ILE A 827 -57.00 9.09 38.25
CA ILE A 827 -58.31 8.43 38.03
C ILE A 827 -59.12 8.16 39.33
N PRO A 828 -60.47 8.18 39.29
CA PRO A 828 -61.33 8.06 40.49
C PRO A 828 -61.32 6.69 41.22
N GLN A 829 -60.59 5.69 40.70
CA GLN A 829 -60.44 4.35 41.30
C GLN A 829 -58.97 3.90 41.32
N PHE A 830 -58.07 4.82 41.64
CA PHE A 830 -56.63 4.61 41.55
C PHE A 830 -56.13 3.39 42.34
N ASP A 831 -56.62 3.19 43.57
CA ASP A 831 -56.23 2.05 44.40
C ASP A 831 -56.53 0.69 43.76
N ARG A 832 -57.64 0.60 43.04
CA ARG A 832 -58.03 -0.62 42.30
C ARG A 832 -57.13 -0.86 41.09
N VAL A 833 -56.74 0.21 40.39
CA VAL A 833 -55.82 0.13 39.25
C VAL A 833 -54.40 -0.21 39.73
N LYS A 834 -53.94 0.39 40.84
CA LYS A 834 -52.69 0.08 41.52
C LYS A 834 -52.60 -1.39 41.91
N GLN A 835 -53.67 -1.97 42.46
CA GLN A 835 -53.77 -3.41 42.74
C GLN A 835 -53.73 -4.29 41.49
N ASN A 836 -54.41 -3.89 40.40
CA ASN A 836 -54.42 -4.63 39.14
C ASN A 836 -53.06 -4.60 38.44
N ILE A 837 -52.37 -3.45 38.42
CA ILE A 837 -50.98 -3.32 37.94
C ILE A 837 -50.08 -4.25 38.77
N GLY A 838 -50.25 -4.26 40.09
CA GLY A 838 -49.49 -5.13 40.99
C GLY A 838 -49.68 -6.61 40.68
N ARG A 839 -50.93 -7.08 40.50
CA ARG A 839 -51.22 -8.47 40.12
C ARG A 839 -50.66 -8.84 38.75
N TYR A 840 -50.76 -7.92 37.78
CA TYR A 840 -50.25 -8.16 36.44
C TYR A 840 -48.72 -8.27 36.43
N ILE A 841 -48.01 -7.35 37.09
CA ILE A 841 -46.55 -7.37 37.20
C ILE A 841 -46.09 -8.57 38.04
N LEU A 842 -46.83 -8.92 39.10
CA LEU A 842 -46.55 -10.12 39.89
C LEU A 842 -46.64 -11.39 39.03
N GLY A 843 -47.67 -11.53 38.19
CA GLY A 843 -47.78 -12.64 37.23
C GLY A 843 -46.69 -12.60 36.15
N LEU A 844 -46.38 -11.42 35.60
CA LEU A 844 -45.33 -11.23 34.58
C LEU A 844 -43.94 -11.61 35.08
N LEU A 845 -43.65 -11.36 36.36
CA LEU A 845 -42.38 -11.72 37.01
C LEU A 845 -42.41 -13.12 37.66
N GLY A 846 -43.41 -13.95 37.30
CA GLY A 846 -43.50 -15.37 37.64
C GLY A 846 -44.21 -15.71 38.96
N GLY A 847 -44.99 -14.81 39.54
CA GLY A 847 -45.78 -15.05 40.75
C GLY A 847 -46.98 -15.99 40.53
N PRO A 848 -47.55 -16.58 41.59
CA PRO A 848 -48.62 -17.59 41.51
C PRO A 848 -49.98 -17.02 41.06
N GLN A 849 -50.12 -15.69 40.97
CA GLN A 849 -51.37 -15.05 40.61
C GLN A 849 -51.45 -14.79 39.11
N THR A 850 -52.56 -15.20 38.50
CA THR A 850 -52.93 -14.88 37.13
C THR A 850 -53.83 -13.66 37.09
N TYR A 851 -53.47 -12.65 36.30
CA TYR A 851 -54.33 -11.51 36.05
C TYR A 851 -55.51 -11.93 35.15
N GLU A 852 -56.75 -11.79 35.65
CA GLU A 852 -57.99 -12.18 34.95
C GLU A 852 -58.74 -10.98 34.33
N GLY A 853 -58.11 -9.80 34.26
CA GLY A 853 -58.74 -8.59 33.72
C GLY A 853 -58.64 -8.46 32.19
N LYS A 854 -59.13 -7.32 31.66
CA LYS A 854 -59.02 -6.99 30.22
C LYS A 854 -57.55 -6.97 29.78
N GLY A 855 -57.28 -7.38 28.54
CA GLY A 855 -55.94 -7.39 27.96
C GLY A 855 -55.35 -5.98 27.88
N LEU A 856 -54.02 -5.85 27.95
CA LEU A 856 -53.32 -4.56 27.97
C LEU A 856 -53.74 -3.66 26.81
N PHE A 857 -53.81 -4.20 25.60
CA PHE A 857 -54.24 -3.45 24.40
C PHE A 857 -55.61 -2.79 24.59
N GLN A 858 -56.62 -3.55 25.00
CA GLN A 858 -58.00 -3.07 25.18
C GLN A 858 -58.12 -1.97 26.25
N ILE A 859 -57.19 -1.94 27.20
CA ILE A 859 -57.14 -0.92 28.24
C ILE A 859 -56.50 0.36 27.72
N HIS A 860 -55.48 0.24 26.86
CA HIS A 860 -54.64 1.37 26.46
C HIS A 860 -54.94 1.93 25.06
N GLU A 861 -55.72 1.25 24.21
CA GLU A 861 -56.04 1.67 22.83
C GLU A 861 -56.66 3.07 22.73
N HIS A 862 -57.33 3.55 23.78
CA HIS A 862 -57.97 4.86 23.81
C HIS A 862 -57.20 5.91 24.63
N LEU A 863 -56.08 5.55 25.25
CA LEU A 863 -55.36 6.43 26.18
C LEU A 863 -54.32 7.32 25.50
N GLY A 864 -53.92 7.02 24.25
CA GLY A 864 -52.89 7.81 23.55
C GLY A 864 -51.51 7.69 24.19
N VAL A 865 -51.21 6.57 24.84
CA VAL A 865 -49.88 6.27 25.38
C VAL A 865 -48.94 6.03 24.21
N ASN A 866 -47.79 6.70 24.21
CA ASN A 866 -46.76 6.57 23.17
C ASN A 866 -45.43 6.16 23.83
N ASP A 867 -44.38 5.97 23.02
CA ASP A 867 -43.08 5.53 23.55
C ASP A 867 -42.47 6.46 24.59
N TYR A 868 -42.67 7.76 24.45
CA TYR A 868 -42.21 8.73 25.44
C TYR A 868 -42.84 8.47 26.80
N HIS A 869 -44.14 8.19 26.83
CA HIS A 869 -44.88 7.87 28.05
C HIS A 869 -44.45 6.50 28.63
N PHE A 870 -44.25 5.48 27.80
CA PHE A 870 -43.82 4.17 28.27
C PHE A 870 -42.37 4.18 28.80
N ASP A 871 -41.45 4.89 28.14
CA ASP A 871 -40.06 5.05 28.60
C ASP A 871 -39.97 5.88 29.88
N ALA A 872 -40.86 6.87 30.05
CA ALA A 872 -40.99 7.60 31.30
C ALA A 872 -41.42 6.66 32.43
N PHE A 873 -42.39 5.76 32.17
CA PHE A 873 -42.80 4.73 33.10
C PHE A 873 -41.64 3.75 33.43
N LEU A 874 -40.91 3.25 32.43
CA LEU A 874 -39.73 2.40 32.66
C LEU A 874 -38.62 3.11 33.46
N THR A 875 -38.45 4.42 33.26
CA THR A 875 -37.50 5.22 34.05
C THR A 875 -37.89 5.27 35.53
N ASN A 876 -39.18 5.48 35.81
CA ASN A 876 -39.69 5.46 37.19
C ASN A 876 -39.61 4.06 37.78
N PHE A 877 -39.84 3.03 36.96
CA PHE A 877 -39.67 1.63 37.35
C PHE A 877 -38.21 1.32 37.75
N HIS A 878 -37.26 1.70 36.91
CA HIS A 878 -35.83 1.54 37.16
C HIS A 878 -35.39 2.27 38.42
N LYS A 879 -35.88 3.50 38.64
CA LYS A 879 -35.60 4.27 39.85
C LYS A 879 -36.16 3.60 41.10
N ALA A 880 -37.41 3.13 41.08
CA ALA A 880 -38.02 2.42 42.19
C ALA A 880 -37.27 1.11 42.53
N LEU A 881 -36.76 0.38 41.53
CA LEU A 881 -35.91 -0.80 41.76
C LEU A 881 -34.60 -0.44 42.48
N ILE A 882 -33.92 0.63 42.07
CA ILE A 882 -32.70 1.11 42.74
C ILE A 882 -33.00 1.56 44.17
N ASP A 883 -34.05 2.37 44.35
CA ASP A 883 -34.44 2.93 45.66
C ASP A 883 -34.87 1.82 46.64
N THR A 884 -35.34 0.67 46.13
CA THR A 884 -35.68 -0.53 46.92
C THR A 884 -34.50 -1.49 47.15
N GLY A 885 -33.30 -1.14 46.67
CA GLY A 885 -32.06 -1.90 46.91
C GLY A 885 -31.89 -3.15 46.03
N VAL A 886 -32.55 -3.20 44.88
CA VAL A 886 -32.45 -4.31 43.93
C VAL A 886 -31.10 -4.27 43.20
N SER A 887 -30.45 -5.42 43.03
CA SER A 887 -29.14 -5.49 42.34
C SER A 887 -29.27 -5.15 40.85
N PRO A 888 -28.26 -4.50 40.22
CA PRO A 888 -28.30 -4.13 38.80
C PRO A 888 -28.61 -5.29 37.85
N GLU A 889 -28.14 -6.50 38.18
CA GLU A 889 -28.41 -7.72 37.43
C GLU A 889 -29.90 -8.08 37.39
N LEU A 890 -30.58 -7.89 38.52
CA LEU A 890 -32.01 -8.15 38.66
C LEU A 890 -32.84 -7.03 38.05
N VAL A 891 -32.30 -5.80 37.98
CA VAL A 891 -32.91 -4.67 37.27
C VAL A 891 -33.02 -4.96 35.78
N ASP A 892 -31.96 -5.46 35.14
CA ASP A 892 -31.97 -5.83 33.72
C ASP A 892 -32.97 -6.96 33.42
N GLU A 893 -33.07 -7.98 34.29
CA GLU A 893 -34.05 -9.08 34.19
C GLU A 893 -35.49 -8.55 34.23
N VAL A 894 -35.80 -7.66 35.16
CA VAL A 894 -37.13 -7.03 35.26
C VAL A 894 -37.42 -6.13 34.06
N TYR A 895 -36.42 -5.40 33.58
CA TYR A 895 -36.55 -4.55 32.39
C TYR A 895 -36.89 -5.37 31.15
N VAL A 896 -36.22 -6.52 30.93
CA VAL A 896 -36.52 -7.44 29.83
C VAL A 896 -37.96 -7.95 29.90
N SER A 897 -38.46 -8.29 31.09
CA SER A 897 -39.86 -8.72 31.27
C SER A 897 -40.86 -7.61 31.00
N LEU A 898 -40.59 -6.37 31.42
CA LEU A 898 -41.46 -5.22 31.17
C LEU A 898 -41.45 -4.77 29.70
N GLU A 899 -40.33 -4.92 29.00
CA GLU A 899 -40.25 -4.55 27.59
C GLU A 899 -41.18 -5.42 26.71
N GLN A 900 -41.48 -6.67 27.12
CA GLN A 900 -42.40 -7.57 26.41
C GLN A 900 -43.83 -7.03 26.33
N ILE A 901 -44.24 -6.18 27.27
CA ILE A 901 -45.60 -5.67 27.35
C ILE A 901 -45.78 -4.30 26.67
N ARG A 902 -44.69 -3.71 26.14
CA ARG A 902 -44.70 -2.38 25.52
C ARG A 902 -45.82 -2.23 24.50
N GLN A 903 -45.91 -3.13 23.52
CA GLN A 903 -46.90 -3.02 22.43
C GLN A 903 -48.34 -3.03 22.95
N GLY A 904 -48.63 -3.89 23.93
CA GLY A 904 -49.94 -3.91 24.58
C GLY A 904 -50.26 -2.62 25.33
N VAL A 905 -49.25 -1.93 25.89
CA VAL A 905 -49.44 -0.65 26.61
C VAL A 905 -49.49 0.56 25.68
N LEU A 906 -48.83 0.50 24.52
CA LEU A 906 -48.96 1.55 23.49
C LEU A 906 -50.33 1.53 22.80
N GLY A 907 -51.13 0.47 23.00
CA GLY A 907 -52.44 0.35 22.38
C GLY A 907 -52.37 0.18 20.85
N VAL A 908 -51.25 -0.37 20.34
CA VAL A 908 -51.02 -0.66 18.93
C VAL A 908 -51.27 -2.16 18.70
N LYS A 909 -52.05 -2.53 17.68
CA LYS A 909 -52.26 -3.96 17.35
C LYS A 909 -50.93 -4.55 16.89
N GLU A 910 -50.61 -5.79 17.28
CA GLU A 910 -49.39 -6.47 16.80
C GLU A 910 -49.29 -6.46 15.25
N ASP A 911 -50.44 -6.46 14.55
CA ASP A 911 -50.52 -6.39 13.09
C ASP A 911 -50.32 -4.97 12.50
N GLU A 912 -50.44 -3.89 13.29
CA GLU A 912 -50.31 -2.50 12.82
C GLU A 912 -48.87 -1.96 12.85
N PHE A 913 -47.91 -2.71 13.41
CA PHE A 913 -46.48 -2.37 13.31
C PHE A 913 -45.97 -2.41 11.84
N HIS A 914 -46.70 -3.11 10.97
CA HIS A 914 -46.45 -3.18 9.52
C HIS A 914 -47.05 -2.00 8.73
N LEU A 915 -47.83 -1.11 9.37
CA LEU A 915 -48.53 0.00 8.72
C LEU A 915 -47.74 1.32 8.68
N GLU A 916 -46.60 1.44 9.37
CA GLU A 916 -45.70 2.60 9.26
C GLU A 916 -44.93 2.67 7.92
N MET A 917 -45.11 1.69 7.03
CA MET A 917 -44.46 1.58 5.71
C MET A 917 -45.36 1.96 4.53
N LYS A 918 -46.52 2.58 4.80
CA LYS A 918 -47.31 3.24 3.74
C LYS A 918 -46.56 4.48 3.28
N GLY A 919 -46.22 4.53 2.00
CA GLY A 919 -45.66 5.74 1.40
C GLY A 919 -46.60 6.92 1.63
N LYS A 920 -46.04 8.12 1.78
CA LYS A 920 -46.78 9.36 2.12
C LYS A 920 -47.92 9.75 1.17
N ASP A 921 -48.21 8.97 0.12
CA ASP A 921 -49.24 9.24 -0.88
C ASP A 921 -49.92 8.01 -1.53
N ASP A 922 -49.64 6.74 -1.13
CA ASP A 922 -50.31 5.59 -1.77
C ASP A 922 -50.56 4.45 -0.76
N ASP A 923 -51.79 3.93 -0.72
CA ASP A 923 -52.31 2.96 0.25
C ASP A 923 -51.71 1.53 0.08
N LYS A 924 -50.62 1.40 -0.68
CA LYS A 924 -49.99 0.16 -1.13
C LYS A 924 -48.91 -0.34 -0.17
N THR A 925 -48.83 -1.66 0.01
CA THR A 925 -47.77 -2.31 0.81
C THR A 925 -46.43 -2.30 0.06
N LEU A 926 -45.32 -2.63 0.75
CA LEU A 926 -44.02 -2.77 0.07
C LEU A 926 -44.03 -3.94 -0.91
N VAL A 927 -44.76 -5.02 -0.62
CA VAL A 927 -44.95 -6.13 -1.57
C VAL A 927 -45.63 -5.65 -2.85
N ASP A 928 -46.68 -4.81 -2.74
CA ASP A 928 -47.38 -4.26 -3.91
C ASP A 928 -46.47 -3.35 -4.73
N ARG A 929 -45.64 -2.54 -4.06
CA ARG A 929 -44.66 -1.64 -4.70
C ARG A 929 -43.52 -2.40 -5.38
N LEU A 930 -43.16 -3.59 -4.87
CA LEU A 930 -42.20 -4.51 -5.49
C LEU A 930 -42.77 -5.25 -6.72
N GLY A 931 -44.06 -5.10 -7.02
CA GLY A 931 -44.74 -5.80 -8.11
C GLY A 931 -45.48 -7.07 -7.68
N GLY A 932 -45.74 -7.24 -6.39
CA GLY A 932 -46.51 -8.34 -5.83
C GLY A 932 -45.68 -9.57 -5.50
N ASP A 933 -46.39 -10.66 -5.20
CA ASP A 933 -45.82 -11.88 -4.62
C ASP A 933 -44.80 -12.59 -5.54
N GLN A 934 -45.06 -12.60 -6.85
CA GLN A 934 -44.17 -13.20 -7.85
C GLN A 934 -42.83 -12.45 -7.95
N SER A 935 -42.86 -11.13 -7.87
CA SER A 935 -41.65 -10.31 -7.87
C SER A 935 -40.84 -10.50 -6.59
N LEU A 936 -41.52 -10.68 -5.45
CA LEU A 936 -40.86 -10.99 -4.18
C LEU A 936 -40.20 -12.38 -4.21
N GLU A 937 -40.85 -13.39 -4.78
CA GLU A 937 -40.27 -14.73 -4.95
C GLU A 937 -39.03 -14.67 -5.86
N ALA A 938 -39.13 -13.98 -7.01
CA ALA A 938 -38.00 -13.77 -7.92
C ALA A 938 -36.84 -13.01 -7.25
N LEU A 939 -37.15 -11.99 -6.46
CA LEU A 939 -36.17 -11.24 -5.67
C LEU A 939 -35.41 -12.15 -4.71
N VAL A 940 -36.11 -13.03 -3.99
CA VAL A 940 -35.50 -13.97 -3.04
C VAL A 940 -34.61 -14.99 -3.74
N GLU A 941 -35.04 -15.51 -4.88
CA GLU A 941 -34.24 -16.46 -5.68
C GLU A 941 -32.95 -15.79 -6.18
N ASP A 942 -33.03 -14.62 -6.80
CA ASP A 942 -31.85 -13.91 -7.33
C ASP A 942 -30.91 -13.45 -6.20
N MET A 943 -31.47 -12.93 -5.09
CA MET A 943 -30.69 -12.57 -3.90
C MET A 943 -29.93 -13.78 -3.34
N TYR A 944 -30.57 -14.94 -3.25
CA TYR A 944 -29.92 -16.16 -2.75
C TYR A 944 -28.79 -16.60 -3.68
N ASP A 945 -29.02 -16.58 -4.99
CA ASP A 945 -28.03 -17.03 -5.96
C ASP A 945 -26.80 -16.10 -6.01
N ARG A 946 -27.01 -14.78 -5.87
CA ARG A 946 -25.93 -13.79 -5.68
C ARG A 946 -25.16 -14.03 -4.39
N ALA A 947 -25.85 -14.20 -3.26
CA ALA A 947 -25.20 -14.48 -1.98
C ALA A 947 -24.41 -15.80 -2.01
N LYS A 948 -24.88 -16.80 -2.75
CA LYS A 948 -24.16 -18.05 -2.95
C LYS A 948 -22.93 -17.89 -3.87
N ALA A 949 -22.93 -16.93 -4.78
CA ALA A 949 -21.79 -16.61 -5.64
C ALA A 949 -20.74 -15.73 -4.93
N ASP A 950 -21.17 -14.91 -3.96
CA ASP A 950 -20.30 -14.02 -3.20
C ASP A 950 -19.40 -14.81 -2.22
N THR A 951 -18.09 -14.75 -2.42
CA THR A 951 -17.10 -15.47 -1.60
C THR A 951 -17.15 -15.10 -0.12
N ARG A 952 -17.66 -13.92 0.23
CA ARG A 952 -17.78 -13.43 1.62
C ARG A 952 -18.85 -14.17 2.42
N VAL A 953 -19.90 -14.67 1.76
CA VAL A 953 -21.05 -15.29 2.45
C VAL A 953 -21.44 -16.65 1.90
N ARG A 954 -20.83 -17.08 0.79
CA ARG A 954 -21.06 -18.38 0.13
C ARG A 954 -21.13 -19.56 1.11
N TYR A 955 -20.25 -19.58 2.11
CA TYR A 955 -20.22 -20.63 3.13
C TYR A 955 -21.57 -20.85 3.85
N PHE A 956 -22.32 -19.78 4.09
CA PHE A 956 -23.62 -19.82 4.75
C PHE A 956 -24.72 -20.37 3.82
N PHE A 957 -24.59 -20.18 2.51
CA PHE A 957 -25.62 -20.52 1.50
C PHE A 957 -25.35 -21.82 0.73
N GLU A 958 -24.11 -22.35 0.73
CA GLU A 958 -23.73 -23.60 0.08
C GLU A 958 -24.12 -24.84 0.91
N LYS A 959 -25.43 -25.14 0.96
CA LYS A 959 -26.00 -26.28 1.69
C LYS A 959 -26.55 -27.36 0.75
N GLY A 960 -27.00 -28.51 1.27
CA GLY A 960 -27.69 -29.53 0.45
C GLY A 960 -29.00 -28.99 -0.15
N LYS A 961 -29.42 -29.51 -1.32
CA LYS A 961 -30.61 -29.01 -2.08
C LYS A 961 -31.86 -28.80 -1.21
N ALA A 962 -32.17 -29.76 -0.33
CA ALA A 962 -33.31 -29.66 0.58
C ALA A 962 -33.19 -28.48 1.56
N LYS A 963 -31.99 -28.24 2.10
CA LYS A 963 -31.72 -27.13 3.03
C LYS A 963 -31.73 -25.79 2.31
N GLN A 964 -31.19 -25.72 1.09
CA GLN A 964 -31.26 -24.51 0.27
C GLN A 964 -32.71 -24.09 -0.01
N LYS A 965 -33.58 -25.05 -0.36
CA LYS A 965 -35.02 -24.80 -0.53
C LYS A 965 -35.67 -24.28 0.76
N GLN A 966 -35.29 -24.86 1.91
CA GLN A 966 -35.79 -24.41 3.21
C GLN A 966 -35.37 -22.97 3.52
N ILE A 967 -34.11 -22.59 3.24
CA ILE A 967 -33.60 -21.24 3.51
C ILE A 967 -34.32 -20.22 2.62
N ARG A 968 -34.44 -20.48 1.31
CA ARG A 968 -35.19 -19.60 0.39
C ARG A 968 -36.63 -19.38 0.83
N MET A 969 -37.33 -20.47 1.20
CA MET A 969 -38.68 -20.38 1.74
C MET A 969 -38.75 -19.53 3.02
N LYS A 970 -37.78 -19.66 3.92
CA LYS A 970 -37.74 -18.87 5.16
C LYS A 970 -37.42 -17.39 4.91
N MET A 971 -36.55 -17.09 3.95
CA MET A 971 -36.26 -15.73 3.50
C MET A 971 -37.51 -15.08 2.90
N TYR A 972 -38.22 -15.81 2.02
CA TYR A 972 -39.49 -15.35 1.46
C TYR A 972 -40.56 -15.12 2.54
N GLN A 973 -40.73 -16.05 3.49
CA GLN A 973 -41.67 -15.88 4.61
C GLN A 973 -41.36 -14.63 5.44
N TYR A 974 -40.08 -14.40 5.75
CA TYR A 974 -39.64 -13.22 6.48
C TYR A 974 -39.92 -11.94 5.70
N LEU A 975 -39.46 -11.85 4.44
CA LEU A 975 -39.60 -10.64 3.63
C LEU A 975 -41.07 -10.34 3.28
N SER A 976 -41.87 -11.38 3.02
CA SER A 976 -43.32 -11.22 2.80
C SER A 976 -43.98 -10.60 4.03
N GLY A 977 -43.74 -11.15 5.23
CA GLY A 977 -44.29 -10.57 6.46
C GLY A 977 -43.76 -9.16 6.75
N ALA A 978 -42.44 -8.95 6.59
CA ALA A 978 -41.80 -7.66 6.85
C ALA A 978 -42.27 -6.55 5.90
N PHE A 979 -42.63 -6.88 4.66
CA PHE A 979 -43.08 -5.94 3.62
C PHE A 979 -44.61 -5.78 3.56
N GLY A 980 -45.36 -6.42 4.47
CA GLY A 980 -46.83 -6.31 4.56
C GLY A 980 -47.59 -7.29 3.65
N GLY A 981 -46.96 -8.38 3.24
CA GLY A 981 -47.56 -9.48 2.48
C GLY A 981 -48.38 -10.47 3.34
N PRO A 982 -49.07 -11.42 2.70
CA PRO A 982 -50.02 -12.32 3.37
C PRO A 982 -49.35 -13.43 4.21
N VAL A 983 -48.04 -13.65 4.05
CA VAL A 983 -47.30 -14.73 4.70
C VAL A 983 -46.57 -14.18 5.92
N GLN A 984 -46.92 -14.66 7.11
CA GLN A 984 -46.27 -14.22 8.35
C GLN A 984 -45.06 -15.08 8.74
N TYR A 985 -44.07 -14.43 9.34
CA TYR A 985 -42.88 -15.03 9.93
C TYR A 985 -42.79 -14.61 11.39
N ASP A 986 -42.50 -15.53 12.30
CA ASP A 986 -42.26 -15.23 13.73
C ASP A 986 -40.88 -14.56 13.91
N PRO A 987 -40.80 -13.24 14.17
CA PRO A 987 -39.54 -12.53 14.29
C PRO A 987 -38.65 -13.07 15.43
N ARG A 988 -39.25 -13.73 16.43
CA ARG A 988 -38.53 -14.33 17.57
C ARG A 988 -37.60 -15.47 17.16
N GLN A 989 -37.80 -16.04 15.96
CA GLN A 989 -36.96 -17.12 15.43
C GLN A 989 -35.69 -16.63 14.75
N LEU A 990 -35.59 -15.33 14.41
CA LEU A 990 -34.50 -14.82 13.61
C LEU A 990 -33.17 -14.87 14.36
N ARG A 991 -33.12 -14.32 15.58
CA ARG A 991 -31.92 -14.33 16.40
C ARG A 991 -31.46 -15.76 16.78
N PRO A 992 -32.32 -16.67 17.30
CA PRO A 992 -31.90 -18.04 17.59
C PRO A 992 -31.36 -18.81 16.37
N ALA A 993 -31.94 -18.58 15.18
CA ALA A 993 -31.49 -19.23 13.96
C ALA A 993 -30.08 -18.80 13.53
N HIS A 994 -29.70 -17.55 13.81
CA HIS A 994 -28.41 -16.98 13.44
C HIS A 994 -27.42 -16.92 14.61
N TYR A 995 -27.85 -17.18 15.86
CA TYR A 995 -27.04 -16.99 17.06
C TYR A 995 -25.71 -17.70 16.92
N LEU A 996 -25.70 -19.03 16.76
CA LEU A 996 -24.48 -19.85 16.65
C LEU A 996 -23.74 -19.70 15.30
N MET A 997 -24.15 -18.76 14.45
CA MET A 997 -23.44 -18.46 13.21
C MET A 997 -22.41 -17.35 13.49
N ASN A 998 -21.25 -17.42 12.83
CA ASN A 998 -20.23 -16.37 12.90
C ASN A 998 -20.49 -15.29 11.85
N ILE A 999 -21.72 -14.77 11.81
CA ILE A 999 -22.11 -13.70 10.90
C ILE A 999 -21.71 -12.37 11.53
N THR A 1000 -20.89 -11.60 10.83
CA THR A 1000 -20.40 -10.27 11.24
C THR A 1000 -21.11 -9.19 10.43
N ASN A 1001 -20.88 -7.91 10.74
CA ASN A 1001 -21.39 -6.80 9.93
C ASN A 1001 -20.92 -6.91 8.47
N TYR A 1002 -19.68 -7.36 8.25
CA TYR A 1002 -19.11 -7.62 6.93
C TYR A 1002 -19.93 -8.65 6.14
N HIS A 1003 -20.29 -9.77 6.77
CA HIS A 1003 -21.14 -10.79 6.16
C HIS A 1003 -22.56 -10.26 5.89
N PHE A 1004 -23.14 -9.50 6.83
CA PHE A 1004 -24.47 -8.93 6.66
C PHE A 1004 -24.53 -7.91 5.51
N ASP A 1005 -23.50 -7.07 5.37
CA ASP A 1005 -23.39 -6.08 4.29
C ASP A 1005 -23.35 -6.74 2.91
N ALA A 1006 -22.61 -7.85 2.77
CA ALA A 1006 -22.57 -8.61 1.53
C ALA A 1006 -23.95 -9.15 1.11
N VAL A 1007 -24.76 -9.59 2.09
CA VAL A 1007 -26.13 -10.04 1.85
C VAL A 1007 -27.04 -8.87 1.46
N CYS A 1008 -26.88 -7.70 2.09
CA CYS A 1008 -27.62 -6.49 1.72
C CYS A 1008 -27.25 -5.99 0.32
N GLU A 1009 -25.98 -6.08 -0.07
CA GLU A 1009 -25.53 -5.76 -1.43
C GLU A 1009 -26.18 -6.70 -2.45
N SER A 1010 -26.24 -8.00 -2.16
CA SER A 1010 -26.95 -8.98 -2.99
C SER A 1010 -28.44 -8.64 -3.14
N LEU A 1011 -29.11 -8.20 -2.07
CA LEU A 1011 -30.51 -7.75 -2.09
C LEU A 1011 -30.70 -6.50 -2.96
N VAL A 1012 -29.82 -5.51 -2.82
CA VAL A 1012 -29.90 -4.25 -3.58
C VAL A 1012 -29.68 -4.50 -5.07
N GLU A 1013 -28.71 -5.35 -5.43
CA GLU A 1013 -28.49 -5.75 -6.82
C GLU A 1013 -29.69 -6.51 -7.41
N ALA A 1014 -30.21 -7.49 -6.67
CA ALA A 1014 -31.39 -8.23 -7.10
C ALA A 1014 -32.61 -7.31 -7.29
N SER A 1015 -32.80 -6.33 -6.38
CA SER A 1015 -33.88 -5.33 -6.47
C SER A 1015 -33.75 -4.43 -7.70
N LYS A 1016 -32.52 -4.11 -8.15
CA LYS A 1016 -32.30 -3.33 -9.37
C LYS A 1016 -32.65 -4.12 -10.62
N GLU A 1017 -32.33 -5.41 -10.65
CA GLU A 1017 -32.60 -6.29 -11.79
C GLU A 1017 -34.11 -6.44 -12.05
N ILE A 1018 -34.93 -6.48 -10.99
CA ILE A 1018 -36.39 -6.50 -11.10
C ILE A 1018 -37.02 -5.10 -11.32
N GLY A 1019 -36.22 -4.06 -11.49
CA GLY A 1019 -36.68 -2.72 -11.88
C GLY A 1019 -37.34 -1.90 -10.77
N VAL A 1020 -37.02 -2.17 -9.50
CA VAL A 1020 -37.60 -1.45 -8.35
C VAL A 1020 -37.09 -0.01 -8.30
N ASP A 1021 -38.01 0.94 -8.10
CA ASP A 1021 -37.68 2.36 -8.02
C ASP A 1021 -36.85 2.68 -6.77
N SER A 1022 -36.09 3.78 -6.81
CA SER A 1022 -35.17 4.13 -5.74
C SER A 1022 -35.82 4.35 -4.37
N ILE A 1023 -37.09 4.77 -4.33
CA ILE A 1023 -37.82 5.03 -3.08
C ILE A 1023 -38.20 3.70 -2.44
N THR A 1024 -38.73 2.77 -3.24
CA THR A 1024 -39.08 1.43 -2.77
C THR A 1024 -37.85 0.63 -2.36
N LEU A 1025 -36.73 0.78 -3.06
CA LEU A 1025 -35.46 0.16 -2.69
C LEU A 1025 -34.94 0.68 -1.34
N ASP A 1026 -35.10 1.98 -1.04
CA ASP A 1026 -34.69 2.57 0.24
C ASP A 1026 -35.50 2.03 1.41
N ASP A 1027 -36.81 1.89 1.24
CA ASP A 1027 -37.70 1.31 2.25
C ASP A 1027 -37.38 -0.18 2.47
N VAL A 1028 -37.12 -0.94 1.40
CA VAL A 1028 -36.67 -2.34 1.46
C VAL A 1028 -35.37 -2.48 2.25
N PHE A 1029 -34.37 -1.65 1.93
CA PHE A 1029 -33.08 -1.65 2.63
C PHE A 1029 -33.27 -1.30 4.10
N LEU A 1030 -34.06 -0.27 4.42
CA LEU A 1030 -34.32 0.15 5.80
C LEU A 1030 -34.95 -0.97 6.62
N VAL A 1031 -35.97 -1.65 6.07
CA VAL A 1031 -36.64 -2.77 6.74
C VAL A 1031 -35.69 -3.92 7.00
N VAL A 1032 -34.93 -4.36 5.99
CA VAL A 1032 -34.00 -5.48 6.14
C VAL A 1032 -32.89 -5.14 7.13
N ASN A 1033 -32.38 -3.91 7.07
CA ASN A 1033 -31.29 -3.47 7.94
C ASN A 1033 -31.67 -3.40 9.44
N ARG A 1034 -32.96 -3.37 9.79
CA ARG A 1034 -33.44 -3.51 11.18
C ARG A 1034 -33.02 -4.84 11.80
N THR A 1035 -32.83 -5.87 10.99
CA THR A 1035 -32.42 -7.21 11.46
C THR A 1035 -30.93 -7.38 11.68
N ARG A 1036 -30.14 -6.34 11.38
CA ARG A 1036 -28.67 -6.41 11.45
C ARG A 1036 -28.20 -6.93 12.79
N SER A 1037 -28.67 -6.33 13.88
CA SER A 1037 -28.32 -6.76 15.22
C SER A 1037 -28.79 -8.18 15.49
N ASP A 1038 -30.02 -8.55 15.16
CA ASP A 1038 -30.53 -9.90 15.40
C ASP A 1038 -29.72 -10.99 14.70
N ILE A 1039 -29.12 -10.68 13.56
CA ILE A 1039 -28.28 -11.60 12.79
C ILE A 1039 -26.82 -11.57 13.26
N THR A 1040 -26.25 -10.40 13.61
CA THR A 1040 -24.83 -10.27 13.99
C THR A 1040 -24.54 -10.42 15.48
N THR A 1041 -25.56 -10.27 16.35
CA THR A 1041 -25.42 -10.27 17.82
C THR A 1041 -24.81 -11.56 18.34
N GLY A 1042 -25.16 -12.71 17.77
CA GLY A 1042 -24.65 -13.99 18.26
C GLY A 1042 -23.13 -14.05 18.25
N CYS A 1043 -22.51 -13.68 17.13
CA CYS A 1043 -21.05 -13.61 17.00
C CYS A 1043 -20.46 -12.60 18.01
N MET A 1044 -21.00 -11.38 18.08
CA MET A 1044 -20.46 -10.31 18.93
C MET A 1044 -20.56 -10.61 20.44
N VAL A 1045 -21.70 -11.14 20.90
CA VAL A 1045 -21.89 -11.49 22.31
C VAL A 1045 -20.93 -12.61 22.72
N ARG A 1046 -20.78 -13.65 21.87
CA ARG A 1046 -19.78 -14.70 22.13
C ARG A 1046 -18.36 -14.15 22.16
N MET A 1047 -18.04 -13.18 21.31
CA MET A 1047 -16.75 -12.50 21.34
C MET A 1047 -16.53 -11.70 22.64
N GLU A 1048 -17.53 -10.94 23.08
CA GLU A 1048 -17.42 -10.14 24.31
C GLU A 1048 -17.37 -11.02 25.57
N VAL A 1049 -18.14 -12.11 25.62
CA VAL A 1049 -18.09 -13.09 26.71
C VAL A 1049 -16.72 -13.78 26.75
N ALA A 1050 -16.20 -14.23 25.60
CA ALA A 1050 -14.87 -14.82 25.50
C ALA A 1050 -13.77 -13.83 25.94
N GLN A 1051 -13.89 -12.55 25.58
CA GLN A 1051 -12.93 -11.51 25.98
C GLN A 1051 -13.01 -11.21 27.49
N LYS A 1052 -14.21 -11.13 28.07
CA LYS A 1052 -14.40 -10.90 29.51
C LYS A 1052 -13.89 -12.05 30.36
N GLU A 1053 -14.12 -13.30 29.94
CA GLU A 1053 -13.58 -14.48 30.60
C GLU A 1053 -12.04 -14.54 30.48
N TYR A 1054 -11.48 -14.11 29.34
CA TYR A 1054 -10.04 -13.92 29.16
C TYR A 1054 -9.45 -12.87 30.11
N ASP A 1055 -10.09 -11.71 30.26
CA ASP A 1055 -9.62 -10.63 31.15
C ASP A 1055 -9.72 -11.01 32.63
N LYS A 1056 -10.69 -11.85 32.99
CA LYS A 1056 -10.98 -12.28 34.36
C LYS A 1056 -10.14 -13.47 34.81
N GLU A 1057 -9.90 -14.45 33.93
CA GLU A 1057 -9.29 -15.72 34.31
C GLU A 1057 -7.90 -15.99 33.71
N GLY A 1058 -7.45 -15.17 32.75
CA GLY A 1058 -6.13 -15.26 32.12
C GLY A 1058 -6.00 -16.34 31.04
N LYS A 1059 -5.01 -16.18 30.15
CA LYS A 1059 -4.77 -17.01 28.94
C LYS A 1059 -4.75 -18.53 29.18
N GLN A 1060 -4.26 -18.97 30.34
CA GLN A 1060 -3.95 -20.37 30.63
C GLN A 1060 -5.18 -21.27 30.83
N LYS A 1061 -6.32 -20.73 31.28
CA LYS A 1061 -7.50 -21.57 31.58
C LYS A 1061 -8.19 -22.15 30.35
N LEU A 1062 -8.28 -21.43 29.22
CA LEU A 1062 -8.84 -22.02 28.00
C LEU A 1062 -7.95 -23.18 27.52
N PHE A 1063 -6.62 -22.99 27.55
CA PHE A 1063 -5.66 -24.02 27.22
C PHE A 1063 -5.84 -25.27 28.11
N GLU A 1064 -6.09 -25.10 29.40
CA GLU A 1064 -6.43 -26.20 30.32
C GLU A 1064 -7.78 -26.85 29.99
N LYS A 1065 -8.84 -26.07 29.73
CA LYS A 1065 -10.19 -26.55 29.32
C LYS A 1065 -10.13 -27.37 28.02
N LEU A 1066 -9.20 -27.05 27.12
CA LEU A 1066 -8.97 -27.78 25.87
C LEU A 1066 -8.09 -29.02 26.03
N GLY A 1067 -7.71 -29.39 27.26
CA GLY A 1067 -6.90 -30.57 27.57
C GLY A 1067 -5.39 -30.33 27.51
N GLY A 1068 -4.94 -29.07 27.59
CA GLY A 1068 -3.52 -28.70 27.60
C GLY A 1068 -2.79 -29.13 26.32
N HIS A 1069 -1.51 -29.49 26.46
CA HIS A 1069 -0.69 -29.92 25.32
C HIS A 1069 -1.22 -31.17 24.64
N GLU A 1070 -1.62 -32.20 25.40
CA GLU A 1070 -2.13 -33.46 24.85
C GLU A 1070 -3.47 -33.27 24.12
N GLY A 1071 -4.34 -32.42 24.67
CA GLY A 1071 -5.62 -32.07 24.05
C GLY A 1071 -5.46 -31.32 22.74
N LEU A 1072 -4.55 -30.33 22.68
CA LEU A 1072 -4.27 -29.61 21.44
C LEU A 1072 -3.54 -30.45 20.39
N GLU A 1073 -2.64 -31.34 20.79
CA GLU A 1073 -1.99 -32.28 19.85
C GLU A 1073 -3.01 -33.25 19.22
N SER A 1074 -3.94 -33.75 20.04
CA SER A 1074 -5.06 -34.57 19.58
C SER A 1074 -5.98 -33.79 18.64
N PHE A 1075 -6.26 -32.53 18.97
CA PHE A 1075 -7.04 -31.61 18.13
C PHE A 1075 -6.38 -31.38 16.77
N ILE A 1076 -5.09 -31.07 16.72
CA ILE A 1076 -4.38 -30.84 15.45
C ILE A 1076 -4.38 -32.10 14.59
N THR A 1077 -4.17 -33.27 15.21
CA THR A 1077 -4.25 -34.54 14.49
C THR A 1077 -5.63 -34.72 13.86
N ARG A 1078 -6.70 -34.51 14.63
CA ARG A 1078 -8.07 -34.62 14.16
C ARG A 1078 -8.44 -33.58 13.10
N LEU A 1079 -7.95 -32.34 13.25
CA LEU A 1079 -8.15 -31.24 12.32
C LEU A 1079 -7.66 -31.61 10.92
N TYR A 1080 -6.47 -32.19 10.83
CA TYR A 1080 -5.92 -32.57 9.53
C TYR A 1080 -6.61 -33.78 8.91
N GLU A 1081 -7.08 -34.75 9.69
CA GLU A 1081 -7.94 -35.83 9.17
C GLU A 1081 -9.23 -35.26 8.56
N CYS A 1082 -9.77 -34.20 9.16
CA CYS A 1082 -10.96 -33.51 8.66
C CYS A 1082 -10.66 -32.70 7.40
N ILE A 1083 -9.55 -31.96 7.37
CA ILE A 1083 -9.08 -31.17 6.21
C ILE A 1083 -8.81 -32.07 5.00
N GLU A 1084 -8.11 -33.20 5.18
CA GLU A 1084 -7.78 -34.13 4.09
C GLU A 1084 -9.04 -34.69 3.39
N ARG A 1085 -10.16 -34.80 4.13
CA ARG A 1085 -11.46 -35.26 3.61
C ARG A 1085 -12.30 -34.14 3.01
N ASP A 1086 -11.94 -32.87 3.24
CA ASP A 1086 -12.69 -31.73 2.75
C ASP A 1086 -12.14 -31.22 1.41
N LYS A 1087 -12.79 -31.66 0.32
CA LYS A 1087 -12.45 -31.30 -1.06
C LYS A 1087 -12.44 -29.78 -1.35
N ARG A 1088 -13.01 -28.97 -0.47
CA ARG A 1088 -13.04 -27.49 -0.62
C ARG A 1088 -11.73 -26.83 -0.24
N ILE A 1089 -10.93 -27.48 0.62
CA ILE A 1089 -9.70 -26.90 1.17
C ILE A 1089 -8.49 -27.86 1.08
N ASN A 1090 -8.70 -29.16 0.84
CA ASN A 1090 -7.61 -30.14 0.78
C ASN A 1090 -6.54 -29.80 -0.28
N GLY A 1091 -6.93 -29.21 -1.41
CA GLY A 1091 -6.01 -28.81 -2.49
C GLY A 1091 -4.94 -27.82 -2.05
N PHE A 1092 -5.15 -27.04 -0.98
CA PHE A 1092 -4.13 -26.16 -0.40
C PHE A 1092 -3.02 -26.93 0.34
N PHE A 1093 -3.22 -28.22 0.61
CA PHE A 1093 -2.31 -29.07 1.38
C PHE A 1093 -1.71 -30.23 0.56
N GLU A 1094 -2.10 -30.38 -0.72
CA GLU A 1094 -1.53 -31.36 -1.64
C GLU A 1094 -0.08 -31.00 -2.03
N GLY A 1095 0.80 -32.00 -2.16
CA GLY A 1095 2.24 -31.79 -2.47
C GLY A 1095 3.07 -31.10 -1.37
N SER A 1096 2.43 -30.75 -0.25
CA SER A 1096 3.05 -30.00 0.85
C SER A 1096 3.77 -30.92 1.83
N LYS A 1097 4.80 -30.40 2.52
CA LYS A 1097 5.43 -31.14 3.63
C LYS A 1097 4.54 -31.09 4.88
N LEU A 1098 3.44 -31.84 4.85
CA LEU A 1098 2.37 -31.89 5.88
C LEU A 1098 2.90 -31.98 7.31
N LYS A 1099 3.98 -32.73 7.55
CA LYS A 1099 4.63 -32.81 8.87
C LYS A 1099 5.03 -31.43 9.42
N PHE A 1100 5.63 -30.57 8.59
CA PHE A 1100 6.06 -29.23 9.02
C PHE A 1100 4.88 -28.26 9.16
N ILE A 1101 3.85 -28.38 8.32
CA ILE A 1101 2.64 -27.54 8.42
C ILE A 1101 1.87 -27.90 9.70
N LYS A 1102 1.71 -29.19 10.01
CA LYS A 1102 1.10 -29.67 11.27
C LYS A 1102 1.86 -29.12 12.48
N GLN A 1103 3.20 -29.16 12.46
CA GLN A 1103 4.03 -28.60 13.54
C GLN A 1103 3.88 -27.07 13.67
N ALA A 1104 3.90 -26.35 12.55
CA ALA A 1104 3.76 -24.90 12.56
C ALA A 1104 2.36 -24.45 13.01
N GLN A 1105 1.30 -25.05 12.47
CA GLN A 1105 -0.07 -24.74 12.89
C GLN A 1105 -0.34 -25.17 14.34
N SER A 1106 0.22 -26.29 14.80
CA SER A 1106 0.12 -26.69 16.21
C SER A 1106 0.72 -25.63 17.13
N ALA A 1107 1.93 -25.14 16.82
CA ALA A 1107 2.57 -24.09 17.60
C ALA A 1107 1.79 -22.76 17.55
N TYR A 1108 1.26 -22.38 16.38
CA TYR A 1108 0.51 -21.13 16.21
C TYR A 1108 -0.84 -21.17 16.92
N ILE A 1109 -1.61 -22.24 16.71
CA ILE A 1109 -2.93 -22.42 17.33
C ILE A 1109 -2.80 -22.53 18.85
N THR A 1110 -1.78 -23.26 19.35
CA THR A 1110 -1.49 -23.33 20.79
C THR A 1110 -1.21 -21.95 21.39
N MET A 1111 -0.41 -21.13 20.70
CA MET A 1111 -0.13 -19.76 21.12
C MET A 1111 -1.40 -18.89 21.16
N VAL A 1112 -2.21 -18.93 20.10
CA VAL A 1112 -3.46 -18.15 19.99
C VAL A 1112 -4.48 -18.57 21.05
N LEU A 1113 -4.54 -19.86 21.38
CA LEU A 1113 -5.45 -20.39 22.40
C LEU A 1113 -4.92 -20.22 23.83
N GLY A 1114 -3.75 -19.62 24.02
CA GLY A 1114 -3.22 -19.24 25.33
C GLY A 1114 -2.29 -20.26 26.00
N GLY A 1115 -1.79 -21.24 25.25
CA GLY A 1115 -0.77 -22.17 25.72
C GLY A 1115 0.62 -21.53 25.84
N PRO A 1116 1.57 -22.19 26.53
CA PRO A 1116 2.90 -21.64 26.82
C PRO A 1116 3.84 -21.63 25.60
N THR A 1117 3.38 -22.11 24.45
CA THR A 1117 4.19 -22.22 23.23
C THR A 1117 4.31 -20.88 22.52
N GLU A 1118 5.55 -20.49 22.21
CA GLU A 1118 5.84 -19.35 21.33
C GLU A 1118 5.99 -19.84 19.89
N TYR A 1119 5.21 -19.26 18.96
CA TYR A 1119 5.33 -19.56 17.54
C TYR A 1119 6.54 -18.85 16.93
N LYS A 1120 7.53 -19.62 16.45
CA LYS A 1120 8.78 -19.09 15.85
C LYS A 1120 8.82 -19.14 14.32
N GLY A 1121 7.70 -19.51 13.68
CA GLY A 1121 7.60 -19.69 12.24
C GLY A 1121 7.44 -18.40 11.43
N ARG A 1122 7.15 -18.52 10.13
CA ARG A 1122 6.93 -17.39 9.21
C ARG A 1122 5.59 -16.71 9.51
N ASN A 1123 5.47 -15.41 9.25
CA ASN A 1123 4.21 -14.67 9.42
C ASN A 1123 3.09 -15.35 8.60
N LEU A 1124 1.92 -15.55 9.21
CA LEU A 1124 0.71 -16.03 8.54
C LEU A 1124 0.40 -15.21 7.30
N GLU A 1125 0.62 -13.89 7.38
CA GLU A 1125 0.44 -12.97 6.27
C GLU A 1125 1.36 -13.39 5.11
N SER A 1126 2.67 -13.23 5.22
CA SER A 1126 3.60 -13.65 4.14
C SER A 1126 3.36 -15.07 3.62
N LEU A 1127 3.05 -16.04 4.50
CA LEU A 1127 2.74 -17.42 4.13
C LEU A 1127 1.51 -17.57 3.23
N HIS A 1128 0.43 -16.87 3.55
CA HIS A 1128 -0.84 -17.00 2.82
C HIS A 1128 -0.95 -16.00 1.66
N SER A 1129 -0.04 -15.02 1.53
CA SER A 1129 -0.05 -14.01 0.45
C SER A 1129 0.11 -14.61 -0.95
N VAL A 1130 0.79 -15.76 -1.05
CA VAL A 1130 0.99 -16.52 -2.28
C VAL A 1130 -0.13 -17.56 -2.51
N LEU A 1131 -1.05 -17.69 -1.56
CA LEU A 1131 -2.16 -18.63 -1.60
C LEU A 1131 -3.44 -17.86 -1.94
N ALA A 1132 -4.21 -18.33 -2.92
CA ALA A 1132 -5.52 -17.76 -3.27
C ALA A 1132 -6.62 -18.18 -2.26
N VAL A 1133 -6.35 -17.98 -0.96
CA VAL A 1133 -7.32 -18.23 0.11
C VAL A 1133 -8.34 -17.10 0.10
N THR A 1134 -9.62 -17.47 0.13
CA THR A 1134 -10.76 -16.53 0.13
C THR A 1134 -11.49 -16.66 1.45
N ASP A 1135 -12.38 -15.72 1.78
CA ASP A 1135 -13.29 -15.81 2.94
C ASP A 1135 -13.95 -17.19 3.03
N TYR A 1136 -14.47 -17.68 1.90
CA TYR A 1136 -15.05 -19.01 1.77
C TYR A 1136 -14.09 -20.14 2.19
N HIS A 1137 -12.82 -20.09 1.77
CA HIS A 1137 -11.83 -21.12 2.12
C HIS A 1137 -11.52 -21.09 3.63
N PHE A 1138 -11.40 -19.90 4.21
CA PHE A 1138 -11.15 -19.75 5.64
C PHE A 1138 -12.34 -20.20 6.49
N ASP A 1139 -13.58 -19.89 6.09
CA ASP A 1139 -14.78 -20.41 6.76
C ASP A 1139 -14.86 -21.95 6.74
N CYS A 1140 -14.47 -22.56 5.62
CA CYS A 1140 -14.38 -24.01 5.51
C CYS A 1140 -13.34 -24.58 6.48
N PHE A 1141 -12.20 -23.90 6.67
CA PHE A 1141 -11.21 -24.27 7.67
C PHE A 1141 -11.76 -24.15 9.10
N MET A 1142 -12.39 -23.04 9.45
CA MET A 1142 -13.03 -22.81 10.76
C MET A 1142 -14.12 -23.85 11.07
N GLN A 1143 -14.82 -24.33 10.03
CA GLN A 1143 -15.75 -25.45 10.17
C GLN A 1143 -15.05 -26.74 10.62
N GLN A 1144 -13.88 -27.06 10.04
CA GLN A 1144 -13.12 -28.24 10.43
C GLN A 1144 -12.56 -28.10 11.85
N VAL A 1145 -12.14 -26.89 12.25
CA VAL A 1145 -11.74 -26.58 13.63
C VAL A 1145 -12.87 -26.93 14.60
N GLY A 1146 -14.07 -26.36 14.43
CA GLY A 1146 -15.20 -26.65 15.32
C GLY A 1146 -15.63 -28.12 15.29
N ARG A 1147 -15.56 -28.78 14.13
CA ARG A 1147 -15.84 -30.22 14.02
C ARG A 1147 -14.83 -31.06 14.80
N SER A 1148 -13.54 -30.72 14.70
CA SER A 1148 -12.47 -31.49 15.35
C SER A 1148 -12.53 -31.39 16.86
N PHE A 1149 -12.87 -30.22 17.43
CA PHE A 1149 -13.09 -30.12 18.86
C PHE A 1149 -14.31 -30.92 19.33
N ARG A 1150 -15.42 -30.91 18.59
CA ARG A 1150 -16.61 -31.73 18.89
C ARG A 1150 -16.31 -33.23 18.85
N ASP A 1151 -15.57 -33.67 17.84
CA ASP A 1151 -15.18 -35.09 17.71
C ASP A 1151 -14.32 -35.57 18.89
N LEU A 1152 -13.64 -34.64 19.59
CA LEU A 1152 -12.86 -34.90 20.80
C LEU A 1152 -13.66 -34.74 22.10
N GLY A 1153 -14.97 -34.45 22.02
CA GLY A 1153 -15.83 -34.31 23.18
C GLY A 1153 -15.61 -33.03 24.01
N ILE A 1154 -14.95 -32.01 23.44
CA ILE A 1154 -14.81 -30.70 24.08
C ILE A 1154 -16.18 -30.03 24.18
N GLY A 1155 -16.49 -29.41 25.33
CA GLY A 1155 -17.77 -28.74 25.55
C GLY A 1155 -17.96 -27.51 24.65
N GLU A 1156 -19.18 -27.26 24.17
CA GLU A 1156 -19.48 -26.18 23.21
C GLU A 1156 -19.03 -24.79 23.68
N GLU A 1157 -19.05 -24.51 24.98
CA GLU A 1157 -18.53 -23.25 25.55
C GLU A 1157 -17.04 -23.03 25.22
N ALA A 1158 -16.20 -24.07 25.39
CA ALA A 1158 -14.78 -24.00 25.09
C ALA A 1158 -14.50 -24.01 23.57
N ILE A 1159 -15.37 -24.66 22.79
CA ILE A 1159 -15.30 -24.64 21.32
C ILE A 1159 -15.57 -23.23 20.80
N ASP A 1160 -16.62 -22.58 21.29
CA ASP A 1160 -16.99 -21.22 20.91
C ASP A 1160 -15.87 -20.23 21.25
N GLU A 1161 -15.28 -20.33 22.45
CA GLU A 1161 -14.15 -19.51 22.86
C GLU A 1161 -12.93 -19.71 21.94
N ALA A 1162 -12.62 -20.97 21.58
CA ALA A 1162 -11.51 -21.29 20.68
C ALA A 1162 -11.74 -20.81 19.24
N VAL A 1163 -12.96 -20.99 18.71
CA VAL A 1163 -13.36 -20.54 17.38
C VAL A 1163 -13.27 -19.02 17.28
N VAL A 1164 -13.74 -18.29 18.29
CA VAL A 1164 -13.62 -16.82 18.35
C VAL A 1164 -12.16 -16.38 18.31
N ARG A 1165 -11.29 -16.99 19.12
CA ARG A 1165 -9.86 -16.61 19.14
C ARG A 1165 -9.19 -16.90 17.80
N LEU A 1166 -9.52 -18.02 17.18
CA LEU A 1166 -8.99 -18.37 15.86
C LEU A 1166 -9.57 -17.50 14.74
N GLU A 1167 -10.79 -16.99 14.88
CA GLU A 1167 -11.39 -16.05 13.93
C GLU A 1167 -10.59 -14.74 13.82
N SER A 1168 -9.91 -14.32 14.90
CA SER A 1168 -9.05 -13.12 14.91
C SER A 1168 -7.87 -13.19 13.92
N ILE A 1169 -7.49 -14.40 13.47
CA ILE A 1169 -6.39 -14.60 12.53
C ILE A 1169 -6.83 -14.42 11.07
N ARG A 1170 -8.14 -14.35 10.80
CA ARG A 1170 -8.72 -14.23 9.44
C ARG A 1170 -8.07 -13.11 8.61
N PRO A 1171 -7.89 -11.88 9.13
CA PRO A 1171 -7.27 -10.81 8.35
C PRO A 1171 -5.83 -11.15 7.92
N MET A 1172 -5.10 -11.89 8.76
CA MET A 1172 -3.72 -12.32 8.50
C MET A 1172 -3.64 -13.45 7.46
N VAL A 1173 -4.75 -14.12 7.17
CA VAL A 1173 -4.78 -15.25 6.22
C VAL A 1173 -5.33 -14.83 4.85
N LEU A 1174 -6.17 -13.79 4.76
CA LEU A 1174 -6.95 -13.48 3.55
C LEU A 1174 -6.39 -12.41 2.61
N HIS A 1175 -5.40 -11.60 3.01
CA HIS A 1175 -4.63 -10.71 2.11
C HIS A 1175 -5.41 -9.81 1.14
N GLY A 1176 -5.49 -8.51 1.43
CA GLY A 1176 -5.83 -7.48 0.44
C GLY A 1176 -7.28 -7.39 -0.04
N HIS A 1177 -8.15 -8.39 0.21
CA HIS A 1177 -9.59 -8.28 -0.08
C HIS A 1177 -10.36 -7.43 0.95
N TYR A 1178 -9.87 -7.35 2.18
CA TYR A 1178 -10.46 -6.54 3.25
C TYR A 1178 -10.23 -5.03 3.09
N ALA A 1179 -9.21 -4.61 2.32
CA ALA A 1179 -8.82 -3.21 2.19
C ALA A 1179 -9.80 -2.36 1.35
N LYS A 1180 -10.62 -2.99 0.49
CA LYS A 1180 -11.58 -2.29 -0.38
C LYS A 1180 -12.93 -1.96 0.28
N THR A 1181 -13.20 -2.46 1.48
CA THR A 1181 -14.53 -2.36 2.12
C THR A 1181 -14.59 -1.40 3.32
N GLY A 1182 -13.50 -0.73 3.67
CA GLY A 1182 -13.50 0.30 4.72
C GLY A 1182 -13.66 -0.24 6.16
N TYR A 1183 -13.49 -1.54 6.40
CA TYR A 1183 -13.53 -2.09 7.75
C TYR A 1183 -12.14 -2.02 8.42
N ILE A 1184 -11.78 -0.83 8.92
CA ILE A 1184 -10.68 -0.67 9.86
C ILE A 1184 -11.26 -0.44 11.26
N LYS A 1185 -10.87 -1.33 12.19
CA LYS A 1185 -11.01 -1.31 13.66
C LYS A 1185 -12.37 -1.65 14.29
N SER A 1186 -12.40 -2.80 14.97
CA SER A 1186 -12.67 -2.85 16.42
C SER A 1186 -12.27 -4.20 17.04
N ILE A 1187 -10.99 -4.57 17.00
CA ILE A 1187 -10.45 -5.58 17.92
C ILE A 1187 -9.07 -5.07 18.34
N ASP A 1188 -9.09 -4.04 19.19
CA ASP A 1188 -8.10 -3.88 20.24
C ASP A 1188 -8.74 -4.44 21.51
#